data_AF-A0A2N5VQJ2-F1
#
_entry.id   AF-A0A2N5VQJ2-F1
#
_cell.length_a   1.000
_cell.length_b   1.000
_cell.length_c   1.000
_cell.angle_alpha   90.00
_cell.angle_beta   90.00
_cell.angle_gamma   90.00
#
_symmetry.space_group_name_H-M   'P 1'
#
loop_
_entity.id
_entity.type
_entity.pdbx_description
1 polymer ?
#
loop_
_entity_poly.entity_id
_entity_poly.type
_entity_poly.pdbx_seq_one_letter_code
_entity_poly.pdbx_strand_id
1 'polypeptide(L)'
;MIDVAKHRRRPAHIQNAESAPTKQALSPTVISQEQSAIEERLLAEQQDAAHEAMVWSTVDGLYDRDEVPLEPRLVRSLVDELNDLDPITRGPDDADPAICAVDQDQWLGLLDDELACLQEGNEVQPLPNVETRPQVNKNPHMEDPWYPFKNKMELVGSLIMGHTHSLLSQSLYSKIRAILSLCDVNLPAWATIQASRARIRKLLNSSINYSQSPFGTPTFSLSPQALIAQDVANPLISKNLDFYPELTKDGAVYKFSQSHKWLKYLQPAHRPQMCESKLSARALAIDERFLIEEGDTVKLAIPQDISFDDPILSSVDVMEFDRIYSEIVLANGVPLMVACGHRLVETNGSPDEERLKVVPNPWRLKANGKIMRHVPITLYADDTSGNVSKQFNKHISFYFTLSGLPPRLSNQEFNCHFLSSSNVASVLELSEQIVDQLNLIAEEGFIAYDHVTSQVVLVNSVVLCFLADSPMHAEVTNTPIPGQANHPCRMCTLSVEYKHMMKSVAYIQQVLQVDDTGHERLNAPRQWHKTLNDTHALYDIATTQNITLFRDQSTSLGVKDTINTRFVMESRSNPALKLKMEGFDLNCPGRLYNPFLRLEGFDGVLDTPVEVLHVVLLGIVKYLARDNIGKLKDKEKAILIGRLDSLNTLSLNIELLKGDYLIKHIKSLVGRHFKIILQAAPFVLFDLLSPTRQWINKPKIHMLIHLPESILRFGPASLFSTEKFELYNGVLCQASIHSNRLSPGRDLAVTFDNYSSLKFLVSGGVILDQETGATSAASSAVQDVFTHNPLLQRAMGYNNTSAKTNISYPYGLKTKVAKEDEFPPPQQLTDRLGNVRIAQVAQLMLSKHDLLKRGVHLVFKRDSDNLVGLVESMWAMTDTAWSNRQDYYYIIGVINVQHNCHRFQCPVVKSAAAQMEREITSIAVPEVRHKEDNHFIINSASLSNPELHRLVAALPHKLVSPLDWMDCVRGGYTVWVKTPDPPEGEGAVEEGTLEERGVQEGVGEDMVEDSA
;
A
#
# COMPACT_ATOMS: atom_id res chain seq x y z
N MET A 1 68.72 15.86 -4.03
CA MET A 1 69.02 15.04 -2.84
C MET A 1 68.13 15.52 -1.70
N ILE A 2 67.49 14.54 -1.07
CA ILE A 2 66.81 14.47 0.26
C ILE A 2 67.54 15.36 1.31
N ASP A 3 66.95 15.91 2.40
CA ASP A 3 65.93 15.32 3.28
C ASP A 3 65.36 16.30 4.36
N VAL A 4 64.40 15.75 5.12
CA VAL A 4 63.96 15.94 6.52
C VAL A 4 63.07 17.11 7.02
N ALA A 5 62.04 16.63 7.74
CA ALA A 5 61.63 17.04 9.10
C ALA A 5 60.76 18.28 9.35
N LYS A 6 59.46 18.00 9.45
CA LYS A 6 58.71 17.92 10.73
C LYS A 6 58.94 18.98 11.83
N HIS A 7 57.79 19.53 12.22
CA HIS A 7 57.28 19.71 13.60
C HIS A 7 57.46 21.04 14.35
N ARG A 8 56.35 21.81 14.30
CA ARG A 8 55.56 22.26 15.48
C ARG A 8 56.32 22.50 16.80
N ARG A 9 56.41 23.78 17.20
CA ARG A 9 56.17 24.22 18.60
C ARG A 9 55.41 25.56 18.66
N ARG A 10 54.16 25.50 19.14
CA ARG A 10 53.55 26.51 20.05
C ARG A 10 53.79 26.01 21.50
N PRO A 11 53.42 26.71 22.60
CA PRO A 11 52.85 28.06 22.76
C PRO A 11 53.95 29.02 23.33
N ALA A 12 53.76 30.09 24.11
CA ALA A 12 52.60 30.64 24.84
C ALA A 12 52.76 32.14 25.18
N HIS A 13 51.74 32.72 25.84
CA HIS A 13 51.75 33.92 26.68
C HIS A 13 52.57 35.15 26.23
N ILE A 14 51.91 36.07 25.52
CA ILE A 14 51.86 37.47 25.98
C ILE A 14 50.38 37.87 26.03
N GLN A 15 49.97 38.44 27.16
CA GLN A 15 48.61 38.88 27.45
C GLN A 15 48.64 40.38 27.74
N ASN A 16 47.51 41.05 27.48
CA ASN A 16 47.14 42.41 27.93
C ASN A 16 47.67 43.62 27.13
N ALA A 17 46.68 44.40 26.67
CA ALA A 17 46.67 45.87 26.49
C ALA A 17 47.70 46.48 25.51
N GLU A 18 47.42 47.58 24.79
CA GLU A 18 46.59 48.74 25.10
C GLU A 18 45.91 49.34 23.84
N SER A 19 45.04 50.34 24.06
CA SER A 19 44.54 51.34 23.09
C SER A 19 43.51 50.92 22.04
N ALA A 20 42.28 51.40 22.24
CA ALA A 20 41.35 51.82 21.19
C ALA A 20 41.22 53.36 21.26
N PRO A 21 40.54 54.08 20.34
CA PRO A 21 39.94 53.64 19.06
C PRO A 21 40.34 54.51 17.85
N THR A 22 40.20 54.00 16.62
CA THR A 22 40.15 54.84 15.41
C THR A 22 39.00 54.39 14.50
N LYS A 23 38.07 55.32 14.19
CA LYS A 23 36.99 55.08 13.24
C LYS A 23 37.52 55.07 11.81
N GLN A 24 37.24 54.00 11.06
CA GLN A 24 37.14 54.05 9.60
C GLN A 24 36.00 53.14 9.13
N ALA A 25 35.35 53.52 8.03
CA ALA A 25 34.08 52.93 7.61
C ALA A 25 34.27 51.54 7.00
N LEU A 26 33.36 50.61 7.33
CA LEU A 26 33.22 49.33 6.63
C LEU A 26 32.19 49.46 5.51
N SER A 27 32.62 49.08 4.30
CA SER A 27 31.76 48.79 3.16
C SER A 27 30.87 47.57 3.42
N PRO A 28 29.69 47.47 2.78
CA PRO A 28 28.85 46.28 2.90
C PRO A 28 29.57 45.04 2.38
N THR A 29 29.51 43.95 3.14
CA THR A 29 30.10 42.66 2.78
C THR A 29 29.41 42.13 1.52
N VAL A 30 30.18 41.84 0.48
CA VAL A 30 29.68 41.12 -0.70
C VAL A 30 29.48 39.67 -0.31
N ILE A 31 28.23 39.29 -0.03
CA ILE A 31 27.81 37.88 0.05
C ILE A 31 28.05 37.26 -1.34
N SER A 32 28.67 36.09 -1.41
CA SER A 32 28.90 35.45 -2.71
C SER A 32 27.56 35.05 -3.35
N GLN A 33 27.48 35.05 -4.68
CA GLN A 33 26.27 34.61 -5.38
C GLN A 33 25.91 33.15 -5.04
N GLU A 34 26.89 32.32 -4.66
CA GLU A 34 26.67 30.97 -4.16
C GLU A 34 26.01 30.95 -2.78
N GLN A 35 26.44 31.80 -1.82
CA GLN A 35 25.80 31.86 -0.51
C GLN A 35 24.36 32.38 -0.60
N SER A 36 24.10 33.42 -1.41
CA SER A 36 22.75 33.91 -1.66
C SER A 36 21.86 32.86 -2.32
N ALA A 37 22.40 32.08 -3.27
CA ALA A 37 21.65 31.00 -3.94
C ALA A 37 21.42 29.78 -3.02
N ILE A 38 22.30 29.53 -2.05
CA ILE A 38 22.13 28.50 -1.03
C ILE A 38 21.06 28.94 -0.02
N GLU A 39 21.08 30.19 0.45
CA GLU A 39 20.05 30.72 1.35
C GLU A 39 18.68 30.82 0.67
N GLU A 40 18.59 31.24 -0.60
CA GLU A 40 17.35 31.19 -1.38
C GLU A 40 16.85 29.76 -1.57
N ARG A 41 17.73 28.77 -1.78
CA ARG A 41 17.35 27.35 -1.80
C ARG A 41 16.84 26.87 -0.46
N LEU A 42 17.54 27.17 0.63
CA LEU A 42 17.16 26.72 1.97
C LEU A 42 15.81 27.34 2.39
N LEU A 43 15.58 28.60 2.04
CA LEU A 43 14.34 29.30 2.28
C LEU A 43 13.20 28.74 1.41
N ALA A 44 13.47 28.42 0.14
CA ALA A 44 12.50 27.76 -0.74
C ALA A 44 12.17 26.33 -0.27
N GLU A 45 13.16 25.57 0.22
CA GLU A 45 12.96 24.23 0.78
C GLU A 45 12.20 24.27 2.12
N GLN A 46 12.45 25.27 2.97
CA GLN A 46 11.65 25.51 4.19
C GLN A 46 10.22 25.97 3.87
N GLN A 47 10.03 26.80 2.84
CA GLN A 47 8.71 27.22 2.37
C GLN A 47 7.94 26.08 1.71
N ASP A 48 8.58 25.27 0.87
CA ASP A 48 7.97 24.08 0.26
C ASP A 48 7.62 23.05 1.35
N ALA A 49 8.47 22.82 2.37
CA ALA A 49 8.16 21.92 3.49
C ALA A 49 7.03 22.44 4.41
N ALA A 50 6.99 23.74 4.68
CA ALA A 50 5.88 24.37 5.42
C ALA A 50 4.57 24.32 4.60
N HIS A 51 4.67 24.48 3.27
CA HIS A 51 3.52 24.33 2.36
C HIS A 51 3.05 22.88 2.28
N GLU A 52 3.96 21.92 2.28
CA GLU A 52 3.64 20.49 2.29
C GLU A 52 2.94 20.11 3.60
N ALA A 53 3.41 20.57 4.76
CA ALA A 53 2.73 20.41 6.04
C ALA A 53 1.31 21.04 6.07
N MET A 54 1.15 22.24 5.49
CA MET A 54 -0.16 22.90 5.32
C MET A 54 -1.08 22.14 4.34
N VAL A 55 -0.53 21.51 3.30
CA VAL A 55 -1.28 20.64 2.40
C VAL A 55 -1.75 19.39 3.14
N TRP A 56 -0.93 18.78 3.99
CA TRP A 56 -1.33 17.62 4.79
C TRP A 56 -2.42 17.94 5.83
N SER A 57 -2.35 19.09 6.53
CA SER A 57 -3.44 19.50 7.44
C SER A 57 -4.75 19.81 6.70
N THR A 58 -4.65 20.25 5.43
CA THR A 58 -5.83 20.40 4.55
C THR A 58 -6.35 19.05 4.05
N VAL A 59 -5.50 18.02 3.97
CA VAL A 59 -5.85 16.67 3.46
C VAL A 59 -6.63 15.82 4.46
N ASP A 60 -6.42 15.97 5.77
CA ASP A 60 -7.29 15.33 6.78
C ASP A 60 -8.76 15.79 6.63
N GLY A 61 -8.99 17.05 6.25
CA GLY A 61 -10.32 17.55 5.93
C GLY A 61 -10.93 17.02 4.61
N LEU A 62 -10.13 16.38 3.74
CA LEU A 62 -10.56 15.96 2.40
C LEU A 62 -11.21 14.56 2.33
N TYR A 63 -11.21 13.81 3.43
CA TYR A 63 -12.03 12.58 3.53
C TYR A 63 -13.44 12.84 4.09
N ASP A 64 -13.73 14.06 4.58
CA ASP A 64 -14.97 14.40 5.27
C ASP A 64 -15.94 15.29 4.46
N ARG A 65 -16.40 14.77 3.31
CA ARG A 65 -17.58 15.33 2.62
C ARG A 65 -18.91 14.92 3.27
N ASP A 66 -19.02 15.09 4.59
CA ASP A 66 -20.26 14.91 5.36
C ASP A 66 -20.59 16.09 6.31
N GLU A 67 -19.71 17.09 6.43
CA GLU A 67 -19.94 18.18 7.40
C GLU A 67 -20.90 19.28 6.87
N VAL A 68 -21.88 19.60 7.71
CA VAL A 68 -22.74 20.78 7.54
C VAL A 68 -21.90 22.02 7.88
N PRO A 69 -21.84 23.06 7.02
CA PRO A 69 -20.98 24.22 7.29
C PRO A 69 -21.37 24.95 8.58
N LEU A 70 -20.47 24.96 9.56
CA LEU A 70 -20.49 25.93 10.66
C LEU A 70 -19.94 27.29 10.16
N GLU A 71 -20.34 28.39 10.79
CA GLU A 71 -20.11 29.73 10.24
C GLU A 71 -18.62 30.12 10.16
N PRO A 72 -18.20 31.00 9.21
CA PRO A 72 -16.80 31.22 8.84
C PRO A 72 -15.92 31.98 9.86
N ARG A 73 -16.24 31.96 11.16
CA ARG A 73 -15.58 32.79 12.19
C ARG A 73 -14.79 32.04 13.27
N LEU A 74 -14.78 30.70 13.25
CA LEU A 74 -13.97 29.87 14.15
C LEU A 74 -13.35 28.70 13.36
N VAL A 75 -12.35 29.02 12.51
CA VAL A 75 -11.48 28.04 11.84
C VAL A 75 -10.03 28.35 12.18
N ARG A 76 -9.64 27.97 13.39
CA ARG A 76 -8.27 27.69 13.84
C ARG A 76 -8.37 26.44 14.71
N SER A 77 -7.52 25.46 14.47
CA SER A 77 -7.38 24.31 15.36
C SER A 77 -6.53 24.69 16.57
N LEU A 78 -6.64 23.92 17.65
CA LEU A 78 -5.78 24.10 18.83
C LEU A 78 -4.29 23.87 18.50
N VAL A 79 -3.99 23.18 17.39
CA VAL A 79 -2.63 22.97 16.88
C VAL A 79 -2.10 24.25 16.22
N ASP A 80 -2.94 24.99 15.50
CA ASP A 80 -2.57 26.26 14.86
C ASP A 80 -2.24 27.34 15.93
N GLU A 81 -3.00 27.39 17.03
CA GLU A 81 -2.73 28.32 18.14
C GLU A 81 -1.48 27.95 18.97
N LEU A 82 -1.05 26.69 18.95
CA LEU A 82 0.16 26.24 19.66
C LEU A 82 1.44 26.39 18.82
N ASN A 83 1.34 26.30 17.48
CA ASN A 83 2.48 26.51 16.58
C ASN A 83 2.91 27.99 16.50
N ASP A 84 1.97 28.94 16.64
CA ASP A 84 2.26 30.39 16.73
C ASP A 84 3.07 30.78 18.01
N LEU A 85 3.34 29.83 18.93
CA LEU A 85 3.91 30.09 20.26
C LEU A 85 5.16 29.24 20.63
N ASP A 86 5.78 28.48 19.72
CA ASP A 86 6.97 27.69 20.07
C ASP A 86 8.26 28.55 20.14
N PRO A 87 8.99 28.62 21.27
CA PRO A 87 10.12 29.54 21.45
C PRO A 87 11.41 29.22 20.67
N ILE A 88 11.40 28.22 19.78
CA ILE A 88 12.61 27.69 19.10
C ILE A 88 12.88 28.43 17.78
N THR A 89 12.85 29.77 17.84
CA THR A 89 13.23 30.69 16.75
C THR A 89 14.43 31.55 17.18
N ARG A 90 15.51 30.88 17.63
CA ARG A 90 16.79 31.53 17.95
C ARG A 90 17.93 30.93 17.11
N GLY A 91 18.80 31.83 16.63
CA GLY A 91 19.80 31.56 15.60
C GLY A 91 21.10 30.88 16.10
N PRO A 92 22.08 30.67 15.19
CA PRO A 92 23.09 29.61 15.34
C PRO A 92 24.32 29.89 16.23
N ASP A 93 24.32 30.92 17.08
CA ASP A 93 25.55 31.42 17.72
C ASP A 93 25.89 30.79 19.10
N ASP A 94 25.03 29.93 19.66
CA ASP A 94 25.31 29.22 20.91
C ASP A 94 25.92 27.82 20.64
N ALA A 95 27.25 27.77 20.56
CA ALA A 95 28.01 26.51 20.44
C ALA A 95 28.24 25.86 21.81
N ASP A 96 27.77 24.61 22.00
CA ASP A 96 28.10 23.79 23.18
C ASP A 96 29.16 22.71 22.84
N PRO A 97 30.38 22.78 23.41
CA PRO A 97 31.52 21.98 22.96
C PRO A 97 31.71 20.67 23.75
N ALA A 98 31.09 19.58 23.30
CA ALA A 98 31.28 18.24 23.90
C ALA A 98 31.28 17.07 22.89
N ILE A 99 32.08 17.16 21.82
CA ILE A 99 32.47 15.97 21.03
C ILE A 99 33.99 15.81 21.08
N CYS A 100 34.48 14.96 22.00
CA CYS A 100 35.76 14.28 21.82
C CYS A 100 35.91 13.07 22.76
N ALA A 101 36.17 11.90 22.15
CA ALA A 101 36.81 10.71 22.72
C ALA A 101 36.39 10.23 24.13
N VAL A 102 35.56 9.17 24.17
CA VAL A 102 35.47 8.24 25.32
C VAL A 102 35.93 6.87 24.83
N ASP A 103 36.81 6.24 25.60
CA ASP A 103 37.46 4.97 25.28
C ASP A 103 36.47 3.79 25.39
N GLN A 104 36.68 2.75 24.59
CA GLN A 104 35.66 1.70 24.38
C GLN A 104 35.43 0.83 25.62
N ASP A 105 36.41 0.77 26.53
CA ASP A 105 36.33 0.02 27.81
C ASP A 105 35.64 0.79 28.95
N GLN A 106 35.40 2.11 28.84
CA GLN A 106 34.59 2.84 29.82
C GLN A 106 33.07 2.71 29.59
N TRP A 107 32.66 2.23 28.41
CA TRP A 107 31.24 2.04 28.07
C TRP A 107 30.57 0.90 28.84
N LEU A 108 31.30 -0.16 29.18
CA LEU A 108 30.76 -1.26 29.98
C LEU A 108 30.48 -0.83 31.43
N GLY A 109 31.35 -0.02 32.03
CA GLY A 109 31.13 0.55 33.36
C GLY A 109 29.89 1.46 33.40
N LEU A 110 29.70 2.32 32.40
CA LEU A 110 28.51 3.17 32.29
C LEU A 110 27.21 2.37 32.10
N LEU A 111 27.26 1.25 31.36
CA LEU A 111 26.12 0.34 31.19
C LEU A 111 25.80 -0.43 32.47
N ASP A 112 26.81 -0.86 33.23
CA ASP A 112 26.63 -1.52 34.53
C ASP A 112 26.13 -0.52 35.60
N ASP A 113 26.59 0.74 35.58
CA ASP A 113 26.09 1.82 36.44
C ASP A 113 24.64 2.21 36.09
N GLU A 114 24.25 2.25 34.80
CA GLU A 114 22.84 2.39 34.40
C GLU A 114 21.99 1.16 34.80
N LEU A 115 22.53 -0.06 34.70
CA LEU A 115 21.85 -1.27 35.16
C LEU A 115 21.64 -1.25 36.68
N ALA A 116 22.64 -0.78 37.45
CA ALA A 116 22.55 -0.60 38.89
C ALA A 116 21.51 0.48 39.25
N CYS A 117 21.48 1.61 38.54
CA CYS A 117 20.46 2.66 38.73
C CYS A 117 19.03 2.16 38.39
N LEU A 118 18.88 1.18 37.50
CA LEU A 118 17.61 0.52 37.21
C LEU A 118 17.24 -0.56 38.24
N GLN A 119 18.19 -1.03 39.05
CA GLN A 119 17.96 -2.00 40.14
C GLN A 119 17.78 -1.31 41.51
N GLU A 120 18.37 -0.14 41.74
CA GLU A 120 18.19 0.68 42.96
C GLU A 120 16.88 1.52 42.95
N GLY A 121 15.77 0.87 42.58
CA GLY A 121 14.42 1.41 42.65
C GLY A 121 13.75 1.26 44.03
N ASN A 122 14.48 1.52 45.12
CA ASN A 122 14.06 1.48 46.54
C ASN A 122 13.26 0.25 47.03
N GLU A 123 13.89 -0.53 47.90
CA GLU A 123 13.21 -1.50 48.77
C GLU A 123 12.09 -0.83 49.60
N VAL A 124 10.88 -1.40 49.55
CA VAL A 124 9.81 -1.05 50.49
C VAL A 124 10.05 -1.82 51.79
N GLN A 125 10.19 -1.11 52.91
CA GLN A 125 10.34 -1.71 54.24
C GLN A 125 9.20 -2.70 54.54
N PRO A 126 9.49 -3.88 55.11
CA PRO A 126 8.45 -4.88 55.38
C PRO A 126 7.56 -4.46 56.56
N LEU A 127 6.26 -4.39 56.32
CA LEU A 127 5.25 -4.36 57.38
C LEU A 127 5.21 -5.73 58.09
N PRO A 128 5.12 -5.77 59.43
CA PRO A 128 5.16 -7.04 60.17
C PRO A 128 3.84 -7.81 60.07
N ASN A 129 3.97 -9.12 59.81
CA ASN A 129 2.98 -10.20 59.97
C ASN A 129 1.48 -9.85 59.97
N VAL A 130 0.80 -10.23 58.89
CA VAL A 130 -0.60 -10.70 58.95
C VAL A 130 -0.66 -12.11 58.37
N GLU A 131 -1.25 -13.03 59.14
CA GLU A 131 -1.27 -14.46 58.85
C GLU A 131 -2.07 -14.81 57.58
N THR A 132 -1.65 -15.89 56.92
CA THR A 132 -2.30 -16.46 55.74
C THR A 132 -3.76 -16.87 56.01
N ARG A 133 -4.67 -16.41 55.15
CA ARG A 133 -6.01 -16.99 55.00
C ARG A 133 -6.18 -17.53 53.57
N PRO A 134 -6.91 -18.65 53.39
CA PRO A 134 -6.95 -19.35 52.13
C PRO A 134 -7.63 -18.53 51.03
N GLN A 135 -7.07 -18.55 49.82
CA GLN A 135 -7.65 -17.88 48.67
C GLN A 135 -9.00 -18.50 48.30
N VAL A 136 -10.02 -17.64 48.19
CA VAL A 136 -11.29 -17.97 47.53
C VAL A 136 -11.34 -17.19 46.22
N ASN A 137 -11.54 -17.93 45.12
CA ASN A 137 -11.56 -17.43 43.74
C ASN A 137 -12.63 -16.33 43.52
N LYS A 138 -12.20 -15.06 43.35
CA LYS A 138 -12.90 -13.98 42.61
C LYS A 138 -11.89 -12.94 42.13
N ASN A 139 -11.83 -12.64 40.82
CA ASN A 139 -10.98 -11.58 40.25
C ASN A 139 -11.65 -10.19 40.41
N PRO A 140 -11.16 -9.28 41.27
CA PRO A 140 -11.88 -8.03 41.58
C PRO A 140 -11.76 -6.93 40.52
N HIS A 141 -10.92 -7.11 39.49
CA HIS A 141 -10.56 -6.03 38.56
C HIS A 141 -11.40 -5.95 37.28
N MET A 142 -12.19 -6.98 36.94
CA MET A 142 -13.05 -6.95 35.74
C MET A 142 -14.33 -6.12 35.92
N GLU A 143 -14.68 -5.75 37.16
CA GLU A 143 -15.83 -4.90 37.47
C GLU A 143 -15.49 -3.39 37.40
N ASP A 144 -14.23 -3.02 37.14
CA ASP A 144 -13.84 -1.61 36.97
C ASP A 144 -14.40 -1.05 35.65
N PRO A 145 -15.09 0.11 35.65
CA PRO A 145 -15.64 0.71 34.44
C PRO A 145 -14.58 1.04 33.37
N TRP A 146 -13.29 1.12 33.72
CA TRP A 146 -12.19 1.42 32.81
C TRP A 146 -11.31 0.21 32.47
N TYR A 147 -11.63 -1.00 32.93
CA TYR A 147 -10.87 -2.22 32.62
C TYR A 147 -10.63 -2.36 31.09
N PRO A 148 -9.39 -2.64 30.63
CA PRO A 148 -8.21 -3.06 31.41
C PRO A 148 -7.31 -1.92 31.93
N PHE A 149 -7.70 -0.66 31.76
CA PHE A 149 -7.02 0.49 32.36
C PHE A 149 -7.38 0.60 33.85
N LYS A 150 -6.45 1.09 34.68
CA LYS A 150 -6.66 1.29 36.13
C LYS A 150 -7.60 2.46 36.45
N ASN A 151 -7.85 3.34 35.47
CA ASN A 151 -8.77 4.48 35.55
C ASN A 151 -8.85 5.20 34.19
N LYS A 152 -9.83 6.11 34.08
CA LYS A 152 -10.03 7.00 32.92
C LYS A 152 -8.77 7.73 32.45
N MET A 153 -7.95 8.25 33.36
CA MET A 153 -6.80 9.09 33.01
C MET A 153 -5.63 8.28 32.42
N GLU A 154 -5.57 6.98 32.70
CA GLU A 154 -4.62 6.06 32.05
C GLU A 154 -5.02 5.77 30.58
N LEU A 155 -6.32 5.68 30.28
CA LEU A 155 -6.83 5.64 28.90
C LEU A 155 -6.60 6.97 28.18
N VAL A 156 -7.01 8.10 28.78
CA VAL A 156 -6.81 9.44 28.19
C VAL A 156 -5.31 9.72 27.94
N GLY A 157 -4.45 9.38 28.89
CA GLY A 157 -2.99 9.47 28.71
C GLY A 157 -2.48 8.56 27.59
N SER A 158 -3.04 7.35 27.43
CA SER A 158 -2.71 6.45 26.32
C SER A 158 -3.16 6.97 24.96
N LEU A 159 -4.27 7.71 24.89
CA LEU A 159 -4.76 8.34 23.66
C LEU A 159 -3.89 9.56 23.30
N ILE A 160 -3.58 10.43 24.26
CA ILE A 160 -2.74 11.63 24.07
C ILE A 160 -1.28 11.28 23.77
N MET A 161 -0.73 10.21 24.36
CA MET A 161 0.61 9.70 23.98
C MET A 161 0.67 9.30 22.50
N GLY A 162 -0.47 8.91 21.93
CA GLY A 162 -0.66 8.82 20.49
C GLY A 162 -1.07 7.45 19.98
N HIS A 163 -1.87 7.49 18.91
CA HIS A 163 -2.25 6.40 18.02
C HIS A 163 -1.93 6.85 16.59
N THR A 164 -1.72 5.91 15.64
CA THR A 164 -1.71 6.20 14.18
C THR A 164 -1.00 7.53 13.81
N HIS A 165 -1.75 8.57 13.42
CA HIS A 165 -1.24 9.87 12.95
C HIS A 165 -0.91 10.90 14.06
N SER A 166 -1.13 10.57 15.32
CA SER A 166 -1.16 11.54 16.43
C SER A 166 -0.17 11.22 17.57
N LEU A 167 1.07 10.86 17.23
CA LEU A 167 2.14 10.72 18.23
C LEU A 167 2.57 12.08 18.77
N LEU A 168 2.84 12.13 20.08
CA LEU A 168 3.44 13.28 20.72
C LEU A 168 4.78 12.88 21.34
N SER A 169 5.76 13.79 21.26
CA SER A 169 7.03 13.61 21.98
C SER A 169 6.81 13.63 23.50
N GLN A 170 7.69 12.97 24.26
CA GLN A 170 7.65 12.99 25.73
C GLN A 170 7.69 14.41 26.30
N SER A 171 8.41 15.33 25.65
CA SER A 171 8.45 16.76 26.00
C SER A 171 7.09 17.43 25.80
N LEU A 172 6.47 17.27 24.62
CA LEU A 172 5.16 17.85 24.32
C LEU A 172 4.05 17.26 25.21
N TYR A 173 4.07 15.95 25.44
CA TYR A 173 3.19 15.29 26.41
C TYR A 173 3.34 15.90 27.82
N SER A 174 4.57 16.16 28.26
CA SER A 174 4.84 16.76 29.58
C SER A 174 4.38 18.21 29.66
N LYS A 175 4.52 19.00 28.59
CA LYS A 175 3.94 20.35 28.47
C LYS A 175 2.40 20.29 28.59
N ILE A 176 1.74 19.42 27.83
CA ILE A 176 0.28 19.24 27.85
C ILE A 176 -0.22 18.80 29.24
N ARG A 177 0.49 17.86 29.88
CA ARG A 177 0.19 17.43 31.25
C ARG A 177 0.26 18.59 32.27
N ALA A 178 1.26 19.47 32.14
CA ALA A 178 1.39 20.65 32.99
C ALA A 178 0.27 21.68 32.73
N ILE A 179 -0.08 21.93 31.46
CA ILE A 179 -1.20 22.82 31.08
C ILE A 179 -2.53 22.28 31.62
N LEU A 180 -2.81 20.99 31.45
CA LEU A 180 -4.06 20.37 31.91
C LEU A 180 -4.20 20.34 33.43
N SER A 181 -3.09 20.34 34.18
CA SER A 181 -3.13 20.48 35.64
C SER A 181 -3.59 21.87 36.12
N LEU A 182 -3.52 22.91 35.25
CA LEU A 182 -4.15 24.22 35.51
C LEU A 182 -5.69 24.17 35.41
N CYS A 183 -6.22 23.12 34.77
CA CYS A 183 -7.65 22.85 34.62
C CYS A 183 -8.13 21.71 35.54
N ASP A 184 -7.39 21.41 36.61
CA ASP A 184 -7.60 20.28 37.54
C ASP A 184 -7.56 18.87 36.90
N VAL A 185 -7.12 18.75 35.64
CA VAL A 185 -7.01 17.48 34.91
C VAL A 185 -5.62 16.86 35.09
N ASN A 186 -5.54 15.92 36.03
CA ASN A 186 -4.30 15.24 36.39
C ASN A 186 -4.04 14.01 35.52
N LEU A 187 -3.25 14.18 34.45
CA LEU A 187 -2.78 13.05 33.64
C LEU A 187 -1.63 12.27 34.34
N PRO A 188 -1.47 10.94 34.08
CA PRO A 188 -0.37 10.15 34.60
C PRO A 188 0.99 10.60 34.03
N ALA A 189 2.09 10.16 34.63
CA ALA A 189 3.41 10.37 34.05
C ALA A 189 3.61 9.48 32.80
N TRP A 190 4.50 9.90 31.90
CA TRP A 190 4.86 9.17 30.68
C TRP A 190 5.21 7.70 30.96
N ALA A 191 6.08 7.45 31.96
CA ALA A 191 6.47 6.12 32.40
C ALA A 191 5.29 5.29 32.92
N THR A 192 4.31 5.90 33.58
CA THR A 192 3.07 5.21 34.02
C THR A 192 2.26 4.70 32.84
N ILE A 193 2.19 5.47 31.75
CA ILE A 193 1.46 5.08 30.52
C ILE A 193 2.24 4.05 29.71
N GLN A 194 3.58 4.15 29.64
CA GLN A 194 4.41 3.09 29.07
C GLN A 194 4.22 1.76 29.84
N ALA A 195 4.20 1.81 31.17
CA ALA A 195 3.89 0.66 32.01
C ALA A 195 2.44 0.16 31.82
N SER A 196 1.47 1.05 31.55
CA SER A 196 0.10 0.66 31.16
C SER A 196 0.09 -0.14 29.87
N ARG A 197 0.68 0.44 28.81
CA ARG A 197 0.80 -0.19 27.49
C ARG A 197 1.51 -1.55 27.59
N ALA A 198 2.57 -1.67 28.40
CA ALA A 198 3.25 -2.94 28.66
C ALA A 198 2.35 -4.00 29.34
N ARG A 199 1.53 -3.60 30.34
CA ARG A 199 0.55 -4.52 30.96
C ARG A 199 -0.55 -4.94 29.98
N ILE A 200 -1.00 -4.02 29.12
CA ILE A 200 -2.02 -4.31 28.09
C ILE A 200 -1.49 -5.28 27.04
N ARG A 201 -0.27 -5.07 26.52
CA ARG A 201 0.36 -6.05 25.60
C ARG A 201 0.44 -7.44 26.23
N LYS A 202 0.84 -7.53 27.51
CA LYS A 202 0.87 -8.79 28.27
C LYS A 202 -0.52 -9.42 28.43
N LEU A 203 -1.57 -8.62 28.70
CA LEU A 203 -2.96 -9.11 28.79
C LEU A 203 -3.47 -9.67 27.46
N LEU A 204 -3.09 -9.05 26.34
CA LEU A 204 -3.46 -9.48 25.00
C LEU A 204 -2.56 -10.61 24.44
N ASN A 205 -1.67 -11.16 25.28
CA ASN A 205 -0.61 -12.10 24.89
C ASN A 205 0.20 -11.65 23.65
N SER A 206 0.40 -10.34 23.51
CA SER A 206 1.17 -9.78 22.39
C SER A 206 2.66 -9.72 22.75
N SER A 207 3.47 -10.24 21.84
CA SER A 207 4.93 -10.25 21.92
C SER A 207 5.53 -9.79 20.59
N ILE A 208 6.63 -9.05 20.69
CA ILE A 208 7.45 -8.69 19.54
C ILE A 208 8.41 -9.85 19.32
N ASN A 209 8.32 -10.46 18.14
CA ASN A 209 9.23 -11.52 17.75
C ASN A 209 10.57 -10.90 17.38
N TYR A 210 11.65 -11.52 17.84
CA TYR A 210 13.02 -11.17 17.47
C TYR A 210 13.61 -12.31 16.64
N SER A 211 14.34 -11.99 15.58
CA SER A 211 15.16 -12.95 14.86
C SER A 211 16.49 -12.31 14.43
N GLN A 212 17.43 -13.14 14.00
CA GLN A 212 18.63 -12.72 13.29
C GLN A 212 18.54 -13.21 11.86
N SER A 213 18.66 -12.28 10.91
CA SER A 213 18.65 -12.57 9.48
C SER A 213 19.75 -13.57 9.06
N PRO A 214 19.73 -14.10 7.82
CA PRO A 214 20.81 -14.93 7.32
C PRO A 214 22.20 -14.25 7.41
N PHE A 215 22.27 -12.92 7.40
CA PHE A 215 23.51 -12.14 7.55
C PHE A 215 23.81 -11.70 8.99
N GLY A 216 22.94 -12.00 9.95
CA GLY A 216 23.10 -11.66 11.37
C GLY A 216 22.47 -10.32 11.77
N THR A 217 21.76 -9.68 10.85
CA THR A 217 21.05 -8.41 11.11
C THR A 217 19.89 -8.66 12.08
N PRO A 218 19.78 -7.90 13.19
CA PRO A 218 18.61 -7.94 14.07
C PRO A 218 17.31 -7.58 13.32
N THR A 219 16.30 -8.42 13.41
CA THR A 219 14.97 -8.18 12.85
C THR A 219 13.89 -8.31 13.94
N PHE A 220 12.84 -7.51 13.82
CA PHE A 220 11.74 -7.45 14.78
C PHE A 220 10.40 -7.47 14.04
N SER A 221 9.46 -8.32 14.46
CA SER A 221 8.14 -8.39 13.85
C SER A 221 6.99 -8.56 14.85
N LEU A 222 5.80 -8.15 14.44
CA LEU A 222 4.54 -8.50 15.09
C LEU A 222 4.03 -9.83 14.53
N SER A 223 3.35 -10.62 15.36
CA SER A 223 2.77 -11.90 14.97
C SER A 223 1.55 -11.69 14.05
N PRO A 224 1.56 -12.18 12.78
CA PRO A 224 0.38 -12.18 11.93
C PRO A 224 -0.79 -12.94 12.57
N GLN A 225 -0.49 -14.04 13.27
CA GLN A 225 -1.48 -14.81 14.04
C GLN A 225 -2.18 -13.95 15.09
N ALA A 226 -1.44 -13.18 15.89
CA ALA A 226 -2.03 -12.33 16.93
C ALA A 226 -2.91 -11.22 16.33
N LEU A 227 -2.46 -10.60 15.24
CA LEU A 227 -3.18 -9.55 14.53
C LEU A 227 -4.47 -10.07 13.87
N ILE A 228 -4.41 -11.24 13.21
CA ILE A 228 -5.60 -11.89 12.63
C ILE A 228 -6.56 -12.34 13.74
N ALA A 229 -6.06 -12.90 14.85
CA ALA A 229 -6.89 -13.30 15.99
C ALA A 229 -7.65 -12.11 16.60
N GLN A 230 -6.98 -10.95 16.75
CA GLN A 230 -7.60 -9.71 17.21
C GLN A 230 -8.75 -9.28 16.29
N ASP A 231 -8.56 -9.32 14.97
CA ASP A 231 -9.59 -8.90 14.02
C ASP A 231 -10.77 -9.88 13.90
N VAL A 232 -10.54 -11.20 14.00
CA VAL A 232 -11.60 -12.23 14.04
C VAL A 232 -12.44 -12.13 15.33
N ALA A 233 -11.82 -11.69 16.43
CA ALA A 233 -12.49 -11.39 17.70
C ALA A 233 -13.09 -9.97 17.78
N ASN A 234 -13.01 -9.17 16.71
CA ASN A 234 -13.44 -7.76 16.72
C ASN A 234 -14.86 -7.56 16.11
N PRO A 235 -15.81 -6.94 16.84
CA PRO A 235 -17.19 -6.73 16.36
C PRO A 235 -17.32 -5.77 15.18
N LEU A 236 -16.34 -4.89 14.93
CA LEU A 236 -16.36 -3.98 13.78
C LEU A 236 -15.91 -4.68 12.48
N ILE A 237 -15.05 -5.70 12.61
CA ILE A 237 -14.33 -6.33 11.50
C ILE A 237 -14.97 -7.67 11.15
N SER A 238 -15.04 -8.59 12.12
CA SER A 238 -15.48 -9.99 11.94
C SER A 238 -16.86 -10.12 11.27
N LYS A 239 -17.84 -9.27 11.60
CA LYS A 239 -19.17 -9.24 10.96
C LYS A 239 -19.19 -8.90 9.46
N ASN A 240 -18.07 -8.38 8.92
CA ASN A 240 -17.91 -8.03 7.51
C ASN A 240 -16.85 -8.91 6.82
N LEU A 241 -16.30 -9.91 7.51
CA LEU A 241 -15.19 -10.73 7.04
C LEU A 241 -15.73 -11.99 6.37
N ASP A 242 -15.51 -12.13 5.06
CA ASP A 242 -15.78 -13.38 4.36
C ASP A 242 -14.70 -14.42 4.74
N PHE A 243 -15.12 -15.60 5.19
CA PHE A 243 -14.23 -16.70 5.56
C PHE A 243 -14.13 -17.81 4.49
N TYR A 244 -14.98 -17.75 3.47
CA TYR A 244 -15.13 -18.75 2.42
C TYR A 244 -15.28 -18.04 1.07
N PRO A 245 -14.85 -18.65 -0.04
CA PRO A 245 -15.00 -18.04 -1.35
C PRO A 245 -16.46 -18.06 -1.82
N GLU A 246 -16.84 -17.07 -2.63
CA GLU A 246 -18.20 -16.84 -3.11
C GLU A 246 -18.29 -17.06 -4.63
N LEU A 247 -19.13 -17.98 -5.08
CA LEU A 247 -19.44 -18.18 -6.50
C LEU A 247 -20.48 -17.15 -6.96
N THR A 248 -20.07 -16.19 -7.80
CA THR A 248 -20.99 -15.21 -8.38
C THR A 248 -21.76 -15.79 -9.57
N LYS A 249 -23.05 -15.46 -9.70
CA LYS A 249 -23.91 -15.97 -10.80
C LYS A 249 -23.65 -15.27 -12.14
N ASP A 250 -23.32 -13.99 -12.09
CA ASP A 250 -23.15 -13.13 -13.27
C ASP A 250 -21.68 -12.73 -13.52
N GLY A 251 -20.72 -13.34 -12.81
CA GLY A 251 -19.29 -13.04 -12.93
C GLY A 251 -18.84 -11.68 -12.36
N ALA A 252 -19.73 -10.91 -11.75
CA ALA A 252 -19.45 -9.59 -11.22
C ALA A 252 -18.62 -9.64 -9.91
N VAL A 253 -17.29 -9.65 -10.04
CA VAL A 253 -16.35 -9.62 -8.92
C VAL A 253 -16.13 -8.19 -8.41
N TYR A 254 -16.34 -7.94 -7.11
CA TYR A 254 -16.05 -6.66 -6.45
C TYR A 254 -15.32 -6.78 -5.10
N LYS A 255 -15.01 -8.01 -4.66
CA LYS A 255 -14.27 -8.31 -3.42
C LYS A 255 -13.46 -9.61 -3.61
N PHE A 256 -12.36 -9.80 -2.87
CA PHE A 256 -11.45 -10.94 -3.10
C PHE A 256 -12.05 -12.32 -2.81
N SER A 257 -13.06 -12.43 -1.95
CA SER A 257 -13.78 -13.69 -1.72
C SER A 257 -14.46 -14.22 -3.00
N GLN A 258 -14.78 -13.35 -3.95
CA GLN A 258 -15.32 -13.70 -5.27
C GLN A 258 -14.22 -13.97 -6.32
N SER A 259 -12.92 -13.88 -5.95
CA SER A 259 -11.81 -14.05 -6.90
C SER A 259 -11.59 -15.52 -7.28
N HIS A 260 -11.13 -15.75 -8.51
CA HIS A 260 -10.75 -17.10 -8.96
C HIS A 260 -9.54 -17.65 -8.19
N LYS A 261 -8.60 -16.83 -7.70
CA LYS A 261 -7.52 -17.31 -6.80
C LYS A 261 -8.12 -18.03 -5.61
N TRP A 262 -9.00 -17.38 -4.85
CA TRP A 262 -9.58 -17.96 -3.63
C TRP A 262 -10.52 -19.14 -3.96
N LEU A 263 -11.42 -18.97 -4.93
CA LEU A 263 -12.43 -19.98 -5.27
C LEU A 263 -11.84 -21.23 -5.95
N LYS A 264 -10.89 -21.07 -6.86
CA LYS A 264 -10.46 -22.12 -7.81
C LYS A 264 -8.98 -22.50 -7.70
N TYR A 265 -8.08 -21.54 -7.45
CA TYR A 265 -6.63 -21.74 -7.60
C TYR A 265 -5.82 -21.86 -6.30
N LEU A 266 -6.46 -21.82 -5.12
CA LEU A 266 -5.82 -22.30 -3.88
C LEU A 266 -5.69 -23.83 -3.94
N GLN A 267 -4.55 -24.35 -3.50
CA GLN A 267 -4.34 -25.81 -3.44
C GLN A 267 -5.30 -26.47 -2.43
N PRO A 268 -5.73 -27.73 -2.63
CA PRO A 268 -6.69 -28.38 -1.75
C PRO A 268 -6.29 -28.43 -0.26
N ALA A 269 -4.98 -28.50 0.03
CA ALA A 269 -4.44 -28.50 1.39
C ALA A 269 -4.68 -27.17 2.14
N HIS A 270 -4.85 -26.07 1.42
CA HIS A 270 -5.00 -24.72 1.98
C HIS A 270 -6.48 -24.29 2.06
N ARG A 271 -7.41 -25.11 1.55
CA ARG A 271 -8.86 -24.86 1.59
C ARG A 271 -9.47 -25.38 2.91
N PRO A 272 -10.34 -24.61 3.60
CA PRO A 272 -10.91 -25.01 4.89
C PRO A 272 -11.79 -26.27 4.77
N GLN A 273 -11.67 -27.19 5.74
CA GLN A 273 -12.29 -28.52 5.69
C GLN A 273 -13.46 -28.71 6.68
N MET A 274 -13.60 -27.80 7.64
CA MET A 274 -14.65 -27.78 8.65
C MET A 274 -15.37 -26.43 8.57
N CYS A 275 -16.65 -26.40 8.29
CA CYS A 275 -17.35 -25.17 7.89
C CYS A 275 -18.80 -25.13 8.40
N GLU A 276 -19.46 -23.99 8.22
CA GLU A 276 -20.86 -23.80 8.62
C GLU A 276 -21.86 -24.46 7.68
N SER A 277 -23.06 -24.71 8.20
CA SER A 277 -24.24 -25.29 7.55
C SER A 277 -24.82 -24.53 6.34
N LYS A 278 -24.21 -23.44 5.89
CA LYS A 278 -24.76 -22.55 4.84
C LYS A 278 -23.83 -22.42 3.63
N LEU A 279 -23.26 -23.54 3.21
CA LEU A 279 -22.30 -23.61 2.12
C LEU A 279 -22.66 -24.75 1.17
N SER A 280 -22.18 -24.67 -0.07
CA SER A 280 -22.27 -25.75 -1.05
C SER A 280 -20.88 -26.27 -1.37
N ALA A 281 -20.72 -27.58 -1.41
CA ALA A 281 -19.49 -28.25 -1.82
C ALA A 281 -19.52 -28.56 -3.33
N ARG A 282 -18.37 -28.47 -4.00
CA ARG A 282 -18.14 -29.13 -5.29
C ARG A 282 -17.69 -30.56 -5.00
N ALA A 283 -18.55 -31.53 -5.26
CA ALA A 283 -18.40 -32.91 -4.82
C ALA A 283 -18.24 -33.88 -6.00
N LEU A 284 -17.30 -34.82 -5.86
CA LEU A 284 -17.19 -35.98 -6.73
C LEU A 284 -18.10 -37.09 -6.18
N ALA A 285 -19.01 -37.60 -6.99
CA ALA A 285 -19.80 -38.78 -6.64
C ALA A 285 -18.93 -40.04 -6.79
N ILE A 286 -18.67 -40.72 -5.67
CA ILE A 286 -17.91 -41.98 -5.64
C ILE A 286 -18.87 -43.15 -5.84
N ASP A 287 -18.80 -43.79 -7.01
CA ASP A 287 -19.48 -45.04 -7.36
C ASP A 287 -18.47 -46.16 -7.67
N GLU A 288 -18.98 -47.31 -8.12
CA GLU A 288 -18.21 -48.52 -8.45
C GLU A 288 -17.03 -48.29 -9.41
N ARG A 289 -17.01 -47.19 -10.19
CA ARG A 289 -15.89 -46.86 -11.09
C ARG A 289 -14.63 -46.37 -10.35
N PHE A 290 -14.79 -45.92 -9.11
CA PHE A 290 -13.70 -45.39 -8.26
C PHE A 290 -13.38 -46.33 -7.08
N LEU A 291 -14.12 -47.42 -6.90
CA LEU A 291 -13.80 -48.50 -5.97
C LEU A 291 -13.15 -49.67 -6.73
N ILE A 292 -11.94 -50.03 -6.35
CA ILE A 292 -11.26 -51.24 -6.82
C ILE A 292 -11.15 -52.20 -5.62
N GLU A 293 -11.81 -53.36 -5.71
CA GLU A 293 -11.76 -54.39 -4.67
C GLU A 293 -10.50 -55.25 -4.83
N GLU A 294 -9.69 -55.32 -3.78
CA GLU A 294 -8.43 -56.09 -3.71
C GLU A 294 -8.53 -57.11 -2.56
N GLY A 295 -9.42 -58.09 -2.73
CA GLY A 295 -9.69 -59.11 -1.69
C GLY A 295 -10.50 -58.52 -0.54
N ASP A 296 -9.94 -58.50 0.67
CA ASP A 296 -10.58 -57.90 1.85
C ASP A 296 -10.38 -56.36 1.95
N THR A 297 -9.64 -55.75 1.02
CA THR A 297 -9.36 -54.29 0.99
C THR A 297 -9.99 -53.59 -0.22
N VAL A 298 -10.18 -52.28 -0.09
CA VAL A 298 -10.78 -51.41 -1.13
C VAL A 298 -9.82 -50.26 -1.45
N LYS A 299 -9.33 -50.20 -2.69
CA LYS A 299 -8.59 -49.06 -3.20
C LYS A 299 -9.57 -48.02 -3.76
N LEU A 300 -9.66 -46.87 -3.10
CA LEU A 300 -10.38 -45.70 -3.61
C LEU A 300 -9.46 -44.95 -4.58
N ALA A 301 -9.79 -44.93 -5.87
CA ALA A 301 -9.00 -44.28 -6.92
C ALA A 301 -9.82 -43.18 -7.62
N ILE A 302 -9.37 -41.94 -7.53
CA ILE A 302 -10.01 -40.76 -8.15
C ILE A 302 -9.09 -40.11 -9.19
N PRO A 303 -9.61 -39.31 -10.15
CA PRO A 303 -8.78 -38.57 -11.08
C PRO A 303 -7.84 -37.56 -10.39
N GLN A 304 -6.63 -37.36 -10.92
CA GLN A 304 -5.72 -36.28 -10.50
C GLN A 304 -6.19 -34.90 -10.99
N ASP A 305 -5.80 -33.86 -10.25
CA ASP A 305 -5.84 -32.45 -10.65
C ASP A 305 -7.21 -31.94 -11.16
N ILE A 306 -8.31 -32.51 -10.61
CA ILE A 306 -9.69 -32.16 -10.96
C ILE A 306 -9.93 -30.65 -10.75
N SER A 307 -10.33 -29.96 -11.81
CA SER A 307 -10.60 -28.52 -11.76
C SER A 307 -11.91 -28.21 -11.02
N PHE A 308 -12.04 -27.01 -10.45
CA PHE A 308 -13.27 -26.60 -9.73
C PHE A 308 -14.53 -26.66 -10.61
N ASP A 309 -14.38 -26.28 -11.89
CA ASP A 309 -15.44 -26.24 -12.89
C ASP A 309 -15.60 -27.56 -13.65
N ASP A 310 -14.93 -28.64 -13.23
CA ASP A 310 -14.96 -29.93 -13.93
C ASP A 310 -16.39 -30.50 -13.98
N PRO A 311 -16.87 -30.96 -15.17
CA PRO A 311 -18.20 -31.58 -15.32
C PRO A 311 -18.43 -32.81 -14.44
N ILE A 312 -17.38 -33.49 -13.96
CA ILE A 312 -17.50 -34.63 -13.05
C ILE A 312 -17.95 -34.23 -11.64
N LEU A 313 -17.80 -32.96 -11.28
CA LEU A 313 -18.16 -32.43 -9.97
C LEU A 313 -19.59 -31.87 -9.98
N SER A 314 -20.42 -32.37 -9.08
CA SER A 314 -21.73 -31.81 -8.77
C SER A 314 -21.63 -30.72 -7.69
N SER A 315 -22.66 -29.90 -7.55
CA SER A 315 -22.78 -28.95 -6.44
C SER A 315 -23.83 -29.49 -5.46
N VAL A 316 -23.42 -29.70 -4.21
CA VAL A 316 -24.24 -30.34 -3.16
C VAL A 316 -24.28 -29.39 -1.96
N ASP A 317 -25.44 -29.19 -1.34
CA ASP A 317 -25.53 -28.42 -0.09
C ASP A 317 -24.83 -29.20 1.03
N VAL A 318 -24.03 -28.53 1.87
CA VAL A 318 -23.32 -29.20 2.97
C VAL A 318 -24.29 -29.88 3.95
N MET A 319 -25.55 -29.44 4.00
CA MET A 319 -26.61 -30.05 4.81
C MET A 319 -27.23 -31.33 4.22
N GLU A 320 -26.90 -31.70 2.97
CA GLU A 320 -27.36 -32.95 2.34
C GLU A 320 -26.44 -34.15 2.67
N PHE A 321 -25.28 -33.94 3.29
CA PHE A 321 -24.40 -35.04 3.72
C PHE A 321 -24.91 -35.73 4.99
N ASP A 322 -25.43 -36.96 4.85
CA ASP A 322 -25.94 -37.80 5.96
C ASP A 322 -24.86 -38.27 6.96
N ARG A 323 -23.64 -38.53 6.47
CA ARG A 323 -22.57 -39.18 7.26
C ARG A 323 -21.20 -38.56 7.03
N ILE A 324 -20.38 -38.53 8.09
CA ILE A 324 -18.95 -38.27 7.95
C ILE A 324 -18.16 -39.56 7.66
N TYR A 325 -16.94 -39.41 7.15
CA TYR A 325 -16.07 -40.51 6.69
C TYR A 325 -15.95 -41.70 7.69
N SER A 326 -15.92 -41.44 8.99
CA SER A 326 -15.82 -42.47 10.04
C SER A 326 -17.11 -43.26 10.30
N GLU A 327 -18.24 -42.84 9.75
CA GLU A 327 -19.58 -43.45 9.92
C GLU A 327 -20.03 -44.25 8.69
N ILE A 328 -19.22 -44.23 7.62
CA ILE A 328 -19.49 -44.96 6.38
C ILE A 328 -19.07 -46.42 6.56
N VAL A 329 -20.02 -47.33 6.35
CA VAL A 329 -19.85 -48.78 6.47
C VAL A 329 -20.23 -49.41 5.14
N LEU A 330 -19.39 -50.30 4.64
CA LEU A 330 -19.61 -51.03 3.39
C LEU A 330 -20.71 -52.10 3.56
N ALA A 331 -21.24 -52.62 2.45
CA ALA A 331 -22.32 -53.62 2.45
C ALA A 331 -21.96 -54.92 3.21
N ASN A 332 -20.67 -55.24 3.33
CA ASN A 332 -20.15 -56.37 4.11
C ASN A 332 -20.04 -56.10 5.63
N GLY A 333 -20.41 -54.90 6.10
CA GLY A 333 -20.32 -54.49 7.51
C GLY A 333 -18.96 -53.92 7.94
N VAL A 334 -17.96 -53.87 7.05
CA VAL A 334 -16.64 -53.31 7.36
C VAL A 334 -16.68 -51.77 7.23
N PRO A 335 -16.16 -51.00 8.21
CA PRO A 335 -16.03 -49.55 8.08
C PRO A 335 -15.12 -49.18 6.89
N LEU A 336 -15.54 -48.22 6.07
CA LEU A 336 -14.81 -47.80 4.86
C LEU A 336 -13.36 -47.44 5.18
N MET A 337 -13.13 -46.74 6.29
CA MET A 337 -11.81 -46.32 6.77
C MET A 337 -10.83 -47.47 7.04
N VAL A 338 -11.36 -48.64 7.44
CA VAL A 338 -10.58 -49.86 7.64
C VAL A 338 -10.29 -50.52 6.29
N ALA A 339 -11.31 -50.67 5.45
CA ALA A 339 -11.19 -51.31 4.14
C ALA A 339 -10.21 -50.60 3.21
N CYS A 340 -10.16 -49.26 3.22
CA CYS A 340 -9.20 -48.48 2.43
C CYS A 340 -7.90 -48.11 3.17
N GLY A 341 -7.69 -48.60 4.40
CA GLY A 341 -6.47 -48.35 5.18
C GLY A 341 -6.14 -46.87 5.36
N HIS A 342 -7.16 -46.02 5.57
CA HIS A 342 -7.04 -44.56 5.66
C HIS A 342 -6.46 -43.85 4.43
N ARG A 343 -6.61 -44.44 3.23
CA ARG A 343 -6.00 -43.93 2.00
C ARG A 343 -7.02 -43.68 0.88
N LEU A 344 -6.73 -42.65 0.10
CA LEU A 344 -7.35 -42.30 -1.16
C LEU A 344 -6.21 -42.12 -2.18
N VAL A 345 -6.38 -42.63 -3.39
CA VAL A 345 -5.37 -42.54 -4.47
C VAL A 345 -5.87 -41.59 -5.54
N GLU A 346 -5.09 -40.57 -5.87
CA GLU A 346 -5.30 -39.81 -7.10
C GLU A 346 -4.49 -40.47 -8.21
N THR A 347 -5.13 -40.84 -9.33
CA THR A 347 -4.49 -41.47 -10.49
C THR A 347 -4.87 -40.76 -11.79
N ASN A 348 -3.99 -40.81 -12.78
CA ASN A 348 -4.28 -40.46 -14.17
C ASN A 348 -4.29 -41.68 -15.10
N GLY A 349 -4.22 -42.90 -14.54
CA GLY A 349 -4.08 -44.16 -15.25
C GLY A 349 -2.65 -44.71 -15.30
N SER A 350 -1.64 -43.93 -14.89
CA SER A 350 -0.25 -44.40 -14.74
C SER A 350 0.04 -44.83 -13.28
N PRO A 351 0.48 -46.09 -13.03
CA PRO A 351 0.83 -46.54 -11.69
C PRO A 351 1.99 -45.76 -11.05
N ASP A 352 2.97 -45.33 -11.86
CA ASP A 352 4.17 -44.62 -11.40
C ASP A 352 3.89 -43.17 -10.97
N GLU A 353 2.71 -42.64 -11.29
CA GLU A 353 2.30 -41.26 -10.99
C GLU A 353 1.20 -41.19 -9.91
N GLU A 354 0.79 -42.33 -9.32
CA GLU A 354 -0.26 -42.37 -8.29
C GLU A 354 0.09 -41.56 -7.03
N ARG A 355 -0.78 -40.61 -6.65
CA ARG A 355 -0.58 -39.76 -5.47
C ARG A 355 -1.44 -40.25 -4.31
N LEU A 356 -0.79 -40.74 -3.25
CA LEU A 356 -1.47 -41.16 -2.03
C LEU A 356 -1.92 -39.95 -1.20
N LYS A 357 -3.20 -39.92 -0.80
CA LYS A 357 -3.77 -38.95 0.16
C LYS A 357 -4.25 -39.67 1.40
N VAL A 358 -4.02 -39.04 2.56
CA VAL A 358 -4.49 -39.53 3.86
C VAL A 358 -5.94 -39.06 4.09
N VAL A 359 -6.80 -39.99 4.50
CA VAL A 359 -8.20 -39.71 4.86
C VAL A 359 -8.53 -40.19 6.29
N PRO A 360 -9.22 -39.40 7.13
CA PRO A 360 -9.74 -38.06 6.84
C PRO A 360 -8.62 -37.02 6.67
N ASN A 361 -8.93 -35.90 5.99
CA ASN A 361 -7.98 -34.81 5.79
C ASN A 361 -7.38 -34.35 7.14
N PRO A 362 -6.04 -34.18 7.27
CA PRO A 362 -5.38 -33.79 8.52
C PRO A 362 -6.00 -32.59 9.25
N TRP A 363 -6.54 -31.60 8.52
CA TRP A 363 -7.23 -30.46 9.10
C TRP A 363 -8.45 -30.82 9.96
N ARG A 364 -9.14 -31.93 9.65
CA ARG A 364 -10.25 -32.42 10.49
C ARG A 364 -9.75 -32.86 11.88
N LEU A 365 -8.55 -33.41 11.95
CA LEU A 365 -7.90 -33.77 13.22
C LEU A 365 -7.44 -32.51 13.97
N LYS A 366 -6.77 -31.56 13.29
CA LYS A 366 -6.30 -30.29 13.89
C LYS A 366 -7.46 -29.44 14.42
N ALA A 367 -8.56 -29.35 13.66
CA ALA A 367 -9.77 -28.63 14.07
C ALA A 367 -10.43 -29.23 15.32
N ASN A 368 -10.38 -30.57 15.46
CA ASN A 368 -10.99 -31.32 16.56
C ASN A 368 -12.42 -30.83 16.88
N GLY A 369 -13.28 -30.90 15.86
CA GLY A 369 -14.70 -30.48 15.92
C GLY A 369 -14.96 -28.98 15.81
N LYS A 370 -13.96 -28.10 15.85
CA LYS A 370 -14.15 -26.64 15.68
C LYS A 370 -14.45 -26.29 14.22
N ILE A 371 -15.18 -25.19 14.02
CA ILE A 371 -15.30 -24.53 12.72
C ILE A 371 -13.91 -24.01 12.31
N MET A 372 -13.55 -24.18 11.04
CA MET A 372 -12.37 -23.54 10.46
C MET A 372 -12.74 -22.21 9.79
N ARG A 373 -11.97 -21.17 10.08
CA ARG A 373 -12.03 -19.86 9.44
C ARG A 373 -10.79 -19.66 8.59
N HIS A 374 -10.97 -19.59 7.26
CA HIS A 374 -9.88 -19.28 6.35
C HIS A 374 -9.82 -17.76 6.15
N VAL A 375 -8.70 -17.14 6.51
CA VAL A 375 -8.54 -15.68 6.51
C VAL A 375 -7.31 -15.28 5.68
N PRO A 376 -7.36 -15.33 4.33
CA PRO A 376 -6.25 -14.91 3.49
C PRO A 376 -5.88 -13.45 3.70
N ILE A 377 -4.61 -13.14 3.46
CA ILE A 377 -4.09 -11.78 3.53
C ILE A 377 -3.60 -11.28 2.17
N THR A 378 -3.75 -9.99 1.93
CA THR A 378 -2.99 -9.25 0.90
C THR A 378 -1.74 -8.73 1.59
N LEU A 379 -0.59 -9.31 1.27
CA LEU A 379 0.71 -8.91 1.82
C LEU A 379 1.30 -7.80 0.94
N TYR A 380 1.94 -6.80 1.56
CA TYR A 380 2.64 -5.74 0.85
C TYR A 380 3.96 -5.40 1.53
N ALA A 381 4.93 -4.98 0.72
CA ALA A 381 6.16 -4.37 1.21
C ALA A 381 6.58 -3.16 0.35
N ASP A 382 7.25 -2.20 0.98
CA ASP A 382 7.69 -0.95 0.32
C ASP A 382 8.90 -0.26 1.02
N ASP A 383 9.54 0.63 0.27
CA ASP A 383 10.72 1.44 0.55
C ASP A 383 10.36 2.89 0.99
N THR A 384 10.01 3.01 2.27
CA THR A 384 9.57 4.27 2.89
C THR A 384 10.74 5.16 3.34
N SER A 385 10.48 6.44 3.54
CA SER A 385 11.47 7.40 4.07
C SER A 385 10.93 8.19 5.25
N GLY A 386 11.48 7.93 6.44
CA GLY A 386 11.03 8.52 7.72
C GLY A 386 11.40 9.99 7.93
N ASN A 387 11.75 10.75 6.87
CA ASN A 387 11.91 12.21 6.91
C ASN A 387 11.96 12.81 5.49
N VAL A 388 12.11 14.14 5.38
CA VAL A 388 12.07 14.98 4.16
C VAL A 388 12.98 14.54 2.99
N SER A 389 13.90 13.59 3.16
CA SER A 389 14.59 12.94 2.02
C SER A 389 14.64 11.42 2.13
N LYS A 390 14.49 10.75 0.96
CA LYS A 390 14.65 9.28 0.84
C LYS A 390 16.05 8.77 1.19
N GLN A 391 17.05 9.64 1.30
CA GLN A 391 18.46 9.25 1.44
C GLN A 391 18.88 8.98 2.89
N PHE A 392 18.32 9.70 3.88
CA PHE A 392 18.87 9.71 5.24
C PHE A 392 18.11 8.87 6.29
N ASN A 393 16.89 8.41 5.99
CA ASN A 393 16.10 7.52 6.87
C ASN A 393 15.25 6.55 6.02
N LYS A 394 15.88 5.74 5.15
CA LYS A 394 15.18 4.71 4.39
C LYS A 394 14.77 3.54 5.30
N HIS A 395 13.53 3.10 5.18
CA HIS A 395 12.96 1.95 5.88
C HIS A 395 12.29 1.01 4.89
N ILE A 396 12.73 -0.25 4.86
CA ILE A 396 11.89 -1.32 4.31
C ILE A 396 10.79 -1.62 5.32
N SER A 397 9.57 -1.84 4.85
CA SER A 397 8.40 -2.10 5.70
C SER A 397 7.51 -3.19 5.11
N PHE A 398 6.85 -3.96 5.97
CA PHE A 398 5.85 -4.96 5.61
C PHE A 398 4.52 -4.63 6.28
N TYR A 399 3.44 -4.66 5.51
CA TYR A 399 2.07 -4.56 6.00
C TYR A 399 1.18 -5.65 5.38
N PHE A 400 0.00 -5.87 5.96
CA PHE A 400 -1.07 -6.63 5.29
C PHE A 400 -2.46 -6.04 5.56
N THR A 401 -3.42 -6.45 4.73
CA THR A 401 -4.86 -6.32 5.00
C THR A 401 -5.55 -7.67 4.84
N LEU A 402 -6.60 -7.94 5.62
CA LEU A 402 -7.41 -9.16 5.44
C LEU A 402 -8.15 -9.13 4.09
N SER A 403 -7.93 -10.14 3.25
CA SER A 403 -8.56 -10.21 1.91
C SER A 403 -10.07 -10.47 1.99
N GLY A 404 -10.55 -11.08 3.07
CA GLY A 404 -11.99 -11.32 3.29
C GLY A 404 -12.81 -10.04 3.52
N LEU A 405 -12.17 -8.87 3.68
CA LEU A 405 -12.88 -7.61 3.89
C LEU A 405 -13.27 -6.93 2.56
N PRO A 406 -14.52 -6.43 2.42
CA PRO A 406 -14.94 -5.67 1.25
C PRO A 406 -14.14 -4.36 1.12
N PRO A 407 -13.90 -3.84 -0.11
CA PRO A 407 -13.03 -2.67 -0.35
C PRO A 407 -13.37 -1.42 0.47
N ARG A 408 -14.65 -1.20 0.81
CA ARG A 408 -15.10 -0.10 1.67
C ARG A 408 -14.54 -0.13 3.10
N LEU A 409 -14.03 -1.29 3.53
CA LEU A 409 -13.36 -1.50 4.81
C LEU A 409 -11.86 -1.77 4.62
N SER A 410 -11.48 -2.65 3.69
CA SER A 410 -10.06 -3.00 3.47
C SER A 410 -9.21 -1.87 2.87
N ASN A 411 -9.82 -0.75 2.45
CA ASN A 411 -9.13 0.49 2.07
C ASN A 411 -9.08 1.54 3.21
N GLN A 412 -9.63 1.26 4.39
CA GLN A 412 -9.48 2.11 5.57
C GLN A 412 -8.20 1.74 6.33
N GLU A 413 -7.42 2.73 6.76
CA GLU A 413 -6.16 2.54 7.49
C GLU A 413 -6.33 1.72 8.77
N PHE A 414 -7.50 1.77 9.41
CA PHE A 414 -7.87 0.93 10.55
C PHE A 414 -7.71 -0.59 10.29
N ASN A 415 -7.82 -1.02 9.02
CA ASN A 415 -7.68 -2.43 8.61
C ASN A 415 -6.35 -2.70 7.88
N CYS A 416 -5.36 -1.80 8.03
CA CYS A 416 -3.98 -2.02 7.63
C CYS A 416 -3.13 -2.37 8.86
N HIS A 417 -2.32 -3.43 8.73
CA HIS A 417 -1.57 -4.01 9.84
C HIS A 417 -0.08 -4.01 9.54
N PHE A 418 0.70 -3.37 10.40
CA PHE A 418 2.16 -3.46 10.38
C PHE A 418 2.64 -4.85 10.82
N LEU A 419 3.63 -5.39 10.11
CA LEU A 419 4.35 -6.60 10.51
C LEU A 419 5.77 -6.29 10.97
N SER A 420 6.56 -5.61 10.15
CA SER A 420 7.98 -5.39 10.41
C SER A 420 8.50 -4.18 9.66
N SER A 421 9.58 -3.58 10.16
CA SER A 421 10.38 -2.60 9.42
C SER A 421 11.83 -2.61 9.87
N SER A 422 12.73 -2.26 8.96
CA SER A 422 14.15 -2.06 9.23
C SER A 422 14.75 -1.04 8.29
N ASN A 423 15.73 -0.29 8.80
CA ASN A 423 16.59 0.63 8.05
C ASN A 423 17.94 0.00 7.66
N VAL A 424 18.17 -1.27 8.01
CA VAL A 424 19.44 -1.98 7.79
C VAL A 424 19.30 -3.35 7.13
N ALA A 425 18.18 -4.04 7.34
CA ALA A 425 17.87 -5.33 6.71
C ALA A 425 17.12 -5.11 5.38
N SER A 426 17.45 -5.93 4.39
CA SER A 426 16.73 -6.01 3.10
C SER A 426 15.31 -6.61 3.24
N VAL A 427 14.50 -6.49 2.19
CA VAL A 427 13.14 -7.08 2.15
C VAL A 427 13.16 -8.60 2.35
N LEU A 428 14.15 -9.29 1.78
CA LEU A 428 14.29 -10.74 1.93
C LEU A 428 14.83 -11.16 3.30
N GLU A 429 15.66 -10.34 3.95
CA GLU A 429 16.07 -10.58 5.35
C GLU A 429 14.90 -10.40 6.33
N LEU A 430 14.04 -9.41 6.10
CA LEU A 430 12.82 -9.22 6.89
C LEU A 430 11.79 -10.33 6.62
N SER A 431 11.69 -10.81 5.38
CA SER A 431 10.69 -11.80 5.00
C SER A 431 10.93 -13.17 5.61
N GLU A 432 12.14 -13.53 6.02
CA GLU A 432 12.45 -14.85 6.59
C GLU A 432 11.52 -15.22 7.75
N GLN A 433 11.47 -14.38 8.79
CA GLN A 433 10.61 -14.60 9.96
C GLN A 433 9.11 -14.46 9.61
N ILE A 434 8.76 -13.61 8.64
CA ILE A 434 7.37 -13.43 8.21
C ILE A 434 6.88 -14.69 7.50
N VAL A 435 7.67 -15.26 6.57
CA VAL A 435 7.35 -16.50 5.87
C VAL A 435 7.31 -17.69 6.85
N ASP A 436 8.23 -17.78 7.81
CA ASP A 436 8.18 -18.81 8.87
C ASP A 436 6.83 -18.82 9.59
N GLN A 437 6.35 -17.64 9.99
CA GLN A 437 5.08 -17.51 10.70
C GLN A 437 3.87 -17.73 9.79
N LEU A 438 3.93 -17.28 8.53
CA LEU A 438 2.85 -17.53 7.56
C LEU A 438 2.74 -19.01 7.19
N ASN A 439 3.84 -19.73 7.03
CA ASN A 439 3.84 -21.17 6.83
C ASN A 439 3.26 -21.91 8.05
N LEU A 440 3.66 -21.55 9.27
CA LEU A 440 3.09 -22.14 10.48
C LEU A 440 1.56 -21.97 10.54
N ILE A 441 1.06 -20.78 10.15
CA ILE A 441 -0.38 -20.50 10.07
C ILE A 441 -1.05 -21.26 8.91
N ALA A 442 -0.35 -21.46 7.79
CA ALA A 442 -0.84 -22.18 6.61
C ALA A 442 -0.83 -23.70 6.76
N GLU A 443 0.03 -24.25 7.63
CA GLU A 443 0.20 -25.69 7.85
C GLU A 443 -0.50 -26.18 9.13
N GLU A 444 -0.34 -25.48 10.26
CA GLU A 444 -0.90 -25.85 11.57
C GLU A 444 -2.17 -25.07 11.94
N GLY A 445 -2.26 -23.81 11.50
CA GLY A 445 -3.31 -22.90 11.92
C GLY A 445 -3.19 -22.51 13.40
N PHE A 446 -4.18 -21.78 13.92
CA PHE A 446 -4.18 -21.33 15.31
C PHE A 446 -5.57 -21.12 15.89
N ILE A 447 -5.67 -21.13 17.21
CA ILE A 447 -6.93 -20.90 17.92
C ILE A 447 -7.21 -19.41 18.08
N ALA A 448 -8.43 -18.99 17.74
CA ALA A 448 -8.95 -17.65 17.97
C ALA A 448 -10.42 -17.69 18.42
N TYR A 449 -10.93 -16.57 18.93
CA TYR A 449 -12.35 -16.40 19.20
C TYR A 449 -13.02 -15.69 18.02
N ASP A 450 -14.06 -16.28 17.45
CA ASP A 450 -14.88 -15.65 16.43
C ASP A 450 -16.06 -14.92 17.09
N HIS A 451 -16.05 -13.59 16.97
CA HIS A 451 -17.10 -12.75 17.53
C HIS A 451 -18.50 -13.08 16.97
N VAL A 452 -18.63 -13.41 15.68
CA VAL A 452 -19.93 -13.60 15.02
C VAL A 452 -20.62 -14.89 15.47
N THR A 453 -19.87 -15.99 15.58
CA THR A 453 -20.38 -17.26 16.09
C THR A 453 -20.35 -17.35 17.62
N SER A 454 -19.63 -16.43 18.28
CA SER A 454 -19.33 -16.45 19.71
C SER A 454 -18.62 -17.75 20.16
N GLN A 455 -17.81 -18.34 19.28
CA GLN A 455 -17.16 -19.64 19.47
C GLN A 455 -15.63 -19.57 19.32
N VAL A 456 -14.95 -20.55 19.91
CA VAL A 456 -13.52 -20.78 19.69
C VAL A 456 -13.36 -21.56 18.38
N VAL A 457 -12.66 -20.97 17.42
CA VAL A 457 -12.47 -21.48 16.05
C VAL A 457 -11.01 -21.83 15.79
N LEU A 458 -10.75 -22.67 14.77
CA LEU A 458 -9.42 -22.84 14.20
C LEU A 458 -9.28 -21.88 13.00
N VAL A 459 -8.29 -21.01 13.00
CA VAL A 459 -8.00 -20.09 11.90
C VAL A 459 -6.82 -20.63 11.09
N ASN A 460 -6.93 -20.60 9.77
CA ASN A 460 -5.78 -20.75 8.87
C ASN A 460 -5.74 -19.58 7.86
N SER A 461 -4.56 -19.29 7.31
CA SER A 461 -4.33 -18.13 6.43
C SER A 461 -3.24 -18.46 5.42
N VAL A 462 -3.29 -17.76 4.28
CA VAL A 462 -2.29 -17.79 3.20
C VAL A 462 -2.14 -16.39 2.63
N VAL A 463 -1.02 -16.12 1.96
CA VAL A 463 -0.89 -14.91 1.13
C VAL A 463 -1.72 -15.11 -0.14
N LEU A 464 -2.80 -14.34 -0.28
CA LEU A 464 -3.65 -14.40 -1.48
C LEU A 464 -2.92 -13.79 -2.68
N CYS A 465 -2.25 -12.66 -2.46
CA CYS A 465 -1.35 -11.99 -3.40
C CYS A 465 -0.33 -11.12 -2.66
N PHE A 466 0.81 -10.87 -3.30
CA PHE A 466 1.86 -9.97 -2.83
C PHE A 466 1.96 -8.72 -3.70
N LEU A 467 1.82 -7.55 -3.09
CA LEU A 467 1.83 -6.25 -3.76
C LEU A 467 3.09 -5.47 -3.38
N ALA A 468 3.76 -4.88 -4.36
CA ALA A 468 4.92 -4.02 -4.17
C ALA A 468 5.16 -3.20 -5.45
N ASP A 469 6.21 -2.38 -5.45
CA ASP A 469 6.72 -1.74 -6.67
C ASP A 469 7.46 -2.76 -7.58
N SER A 470 7.89 -2.33 -8.77
CA SER A 470 8.49 -3.24 -9.75
C SER A 470 9.88 -3.80 -9.36
N PRO A 471 10.83 -3.00 -8.81
CA PRO A 471 12.03 -3.49 -8.15
C PRO A 471 11.77 -4.55 -7.07
N MET A 472 10.85 -4.29 -6.13
CA MET A 472 10.62 -5.17 -4.99
C MET A 472 9.86 -6.44 -5.38
N HIS A 473 8.93 -6.35 -6.35
CA HIS A 473 8.41 -7.54 -7.02
C HIS A 473 9.52 -8.38 -7.66
N ALA A 474 10.50 -7.76 -8.31
CA ALA A 474 11.57 -8.51 -8.97
C ALA A 474 12.45 -9.27 -7.96
N GLU A 475 12.80 -8.63 -6.84
CA GLU A 475 13.55 -9.26 -5.75
C GLU A 475 12.77 -10.43 -5.12
N VAL A 476 11.47 -10.25 -4.84
CA VAL A 476 10.61 -11.30 -4.27
C VAL A 476 10.39 -12.48 -5.22
N THR A 477 10.41 -12.28 -6.54
CA THR A 477 10.19 -13.34 -7.54
C THR A 477 11.48 -13.93 -8.12
N ASN A 478 12.64 -13.69 -7.52
CA ASN A 478 13.94 -14.12 -8.03
C ASN A 478 14.19 -13.71 -9.50
N THR A 479 13.74 -12.52 -9.90
CA THR A 479 13.92 -12.00 -11.27
C THR A 479 14.80 -10.74 -11.31
N PRO A 480 15.52 -10.50 -12.42
CA PRO A 480 16.29 -9.27 -12.62
C PRO A 480 15.42 -7.99 -12.55
N ILE A 481 15.97 -6.91 -12.00
CA ILE A 481 15.30 -5.60 -11.94
C ILE A 481 14.96 -5.12 -13.38
N PRO A 482 13.68 -4.89 -13.72
CA PRO A 482 13.22 -4.77 -15.10
C PRO A 482 13.97 -3.74 -15.96
N GLY A 483 14.24 -2.55 -15.41
CA GLY A 483 14.73 -1.39 -16.18
C GLY A 483 16.12 -1.56 -16.81
N GLN A 484 16.89 -2.56 -16.38
CA GLN A 484 18.26 -2.81 -16.85
C GLN A 484 18.51 -4.27 -17.26
N ALA A 485 17.47 -5.10 -17.30
CA ALA A 485 17.60 -6.53 -17.48
C ALA A 485 17.40 -6.99 -18.93
N ASN A 486 18.22 -7.95 -19.37
CA ASN A 486 17.97 -8.70 -20.60
C ASN A 486 16.63 -9.47 -20.56
N HIS A 487 16.14 -9.84 -19.37
CA HIS A 487 14.87 -10.52 -19.12
C HIS A 487 13.95 -9.63 -18.26
N PRO A 488 13.31 -8.59 -18.81
CA PRO A 488 12.66 -7.54 -18.03
C PRO A 488 11.27 -7.89 -17.49
N CYS A 489 10.73 -9.07 -17.81
CA CYS A 489 9.41 -9.51 -17.35
C CYS A 489 9.51 -10.61 -16.28
N ARG A 490 8.72 -10.46 -15.20
CA ARG A 490 8.54 -11.49 -14.16
C ARG A 490 7.42 -12.49 -14.45
N MET A 491 6.50 -12.16 -15.36
CA MET A 491 5.36 -13.04 -15.72
C MET A 491 5.68 -14.00 -16.86
N CYS A 492 6.49 -13.59 -17.83
CA CYS A 492 6.78 -14.36 -19.04
C CYS A 492 8.26 -14.33 -19.44
N THR A 493 8.63 -15.17 -20.40
CA THR A 493 10.00 -15.34 -20.90
C THR A 493 10.42 -14.27 -21.91
N LEU A 494 9.93 -13.03 -21.82
CA LEU A 494 10.41 -11.92 -22.65
C LEU A 494 11.90 -11.70 -22.39
N SER A 495 12.74 -11.79 -23.44
CA SER A 495 14.18 -11.65 -23.31
C SER A 495 14.90 -11.15 -24.58
N VAL A 496 16.13 -10.66 -24.39
CA VAL A 496 17.12 -10.42 -25.46
C VAL A 496 18.47 -11.02 -25.07
N GLU A 497 19.25 -11.45 -26.05
CA GLU A 497 20.64 -11.88 -25.84
C GLU A 497 21.54 -10.69 -25.44
N TYR A 498 21.37 -9.55 -26.13
CA TYR A 498 22.12 -8.32 -25.88
C TYR A 498 21.20 -7.10 -25.78
N LYS A 499 21.47 -6.18 -24.84
CA LYS A 499 20.67 -4.96 -24.61
C LYS A 499 20.37 -4.14 -25.89
N HIS A 500 21.32 -4.05 -26.82
CA HIS A 500 21.12 -3.30 -28.07
C HIS A 500 19.99 -3.87 -28.95
N MET A 501 19.68 -5.17 -28.82
CA MET A 501 18.60 -5.83 -29.57
C MET A 501 17.19 -5.43 -29.11
N MET A 502 17.06 -4.76 -27.95
CA MET A 502 15.77 -4.21 -27.48
C MET A 502 15.18 -3.18 -28.45
N LYS A 503 15.96 -2.65 -29.40
CA LYS A 503 15.47 -1.74 -30.44
C LYS A 503 14.93 -2.46 -31.67
N SER A 504 15.08 -3.79 -31.77
CA SER A 504 14.69 -4.57 -32.95
C SER A 504 13.17 -4.71 -33.10
N VAL A 505 12.69 -4.82 -34.35
CA VAL A 505 11.27 -5.09 -34.66
C VAL A 505 10.80 -6.39 -34.00
N ALA A 506 11.64 -7.43 -33.98
CA ALA A 506 11.35 -8.71 -33.34
C ALA A 506 11.12 -8.57 -31.82
N TYR A 507 11.92 -7.76 -31.13
CA TYR A 507 11.69 -7.50 -29.71
C TYR A 507 10.45 -6.65 -29.47
N ILE A 508 10.18 -5.65 -30.31
CA ILE A 508 8.94 -4.83 -30.24
C ILE A 508 7.69 -5.72 -30.39
N GLN A 509 7.74 -6.70 -31.29
CA GLN A 509 6.70 -7.71 -31.49
C GLN A 509 6.50 -8.59 -30.24
N GLN A 510 7.58 -9.08 -29.63
CA GLN A 510 7.52 -9.83 -28.36
C GLN A 510 7.03 -8.97 -27.19
N VAL A 511 7.40 -7.69 -27.12
CA VAL A 511 6.89 -6.74 -26.12
C VAL A 511 5.38 -6.57 -26.25
N LEU A 512 4.87 -6.48 -27.47
CA LEU A 512 3.44 -6.34 -27.76
C LEU A 512 2.68 -7.67 -27.79
N GLN A 513 3.37 -8.81 -27.70
CA GLN A 513 2.82 -10.16 -27.85
C GLN A 513 2.06 -10.36 -29.18
N VAL A 514 2.67 -9.90 -30.28
CA VAL A 514 2.17 -10.09 -31.66
C VAL A 514 3.23 -10.71 -32.57
N ASP A 515 2.81 -11.35 -33.65
CA ASP A 515 3.71 -11.89 -34.68
C ASP A 515 4.02 -10.87 -35.82
N ASP A 516 4.70 -11.33 -36.87
CA ASP A 516 5.08 -10.53 -38.04
C ASP A 516 3.91 -10.21 -39.00
N THR A 517 2.78 -10.86 -38.79
CA THR A 517 1.49 -10.58 -39.43
C THR A 517 0.51 -9.83 -38.51
N GLY A 518 0.96 -9.46 -37.30
CA GLY A 518 0.18 -8.71 -36.31
C GLY A 518 -0.87 -9.53 -35.57
N HIS A 519 -0.91 -10.86 -35.73
CA HIS A 519 -1.78 -11.70 -34.93
C HIS A 519 -1.20 -11.86 -33.51
N GLU A 520 -2.07 -12.14 -32.54
CA GLU A 520 -1.66 -12.39 -31.16
C GLU A 520 -0.72 -13.61 -31.08
N ARG A 521 0.42 -13.41 -30.42
CA ARG A 521 1.42 -14.43 -30.14
C ARG A 521 1.98 -14.20 -28.75
N LEU A 522 1.38 -14.88 -27.78
CA LEU A 522 1.76 -14.77 -26.38
C LEU A 522 3.20 -15.27 -26.15
N ASN A 523 3.93 -14.57 -25.27
CA ASN A 523 5.19 -15.05 -24.73
C ASN A 523 4.90 -16.21 -23.77
N ALA A 524 5.78 -17.21 -23.71
CA ALA A 524 5.60 -18.32 -22.77
C ALA A 524 5.59 -17.79 -21.32
N PRO A 525 4.65 -18.22 -20.45
CA PRO A 525 4.65 -17.83 -19.05
C PRO A 525 5.89 -18.40 -18.35
N ARG A 526 6.43 -17.67 -17.38
CA ARG A 526 7.40 -18.23 -16.43
C ARG A 526 6.69 -19.26 -15.55
N GLN A 527 7.47 -20.18 -15.00
CA GLN A 527 6.96 -21.21 -14.09
C GLN A 527 7.69 -21.09 -12.76
N TRP A 528 6.96 -20.88 -11.67
CA TRP A 528 7.57 -20.63 -10.36
C TRP A 528 8.46 -21.79 -9.89
N HIS A 529 8.00 -23.04 -10.09
CA HIS A 529 8.79 -24.23 -9.80
C HIS A 529 10.09 -24.31 -10.63
N LYS A 530 10.09 -23.82 -11.88
CA LYS A 530 11.32 -23.74 -12.68
C LYS A 530 12.28 -22.71 -12.08
N THR A 531 11.79 -21.53 -11.70
CA THR A 531 12.60 -20.49 -11.04
C THR A 531 13.23 -21.00 -9.73
N LEU A 532 12.50 -21.81 -8.96
CA LEU A 532 13.04 -22.50 -7.77
C LEU A 532 14.18 -23.45 -8.16
N ASN A 533 13.95 -24.38 -9.09
CA ASN A 533 14.96 -25.36 -9.50
C ASN A 533 16.20 -24.69 -10.12
N ASP A 534 16.00 -23.67 -10.96
CA ASP A 534 17.07 -22.85 -11.54
C ASP A 534 17.89 -22.14 -10.45
N THR A 535 17.24 -21.63 -9.38
CA THR A 535 17.93 -20.97 -8.27
C THR A 535 18.86 -21.93 -7.53
N HIS A 536 18.40 -23.15 -7.24
CA HIS A 536 19.24 -24.18 -6.61
C HIS A 536 20.41 -24.61 -7.52
N ALA A 537 20.15 -24.87 -8.80
CA ALA A 537 21.19 -25.23 -9.76
C ALA A 537 22.27 -24.13 -9.91
N LEU A 538 21.89 -22.85 -9.83
CA LEU A 538 22.83 -21.73 -9.82
C LEU A 538 23.74 -21.74 -8.58
N TYR A 539 23.21 -22.04 -7.39
CA TYR A 539 24.04 -22.20 -6.19
C TYR A 539 25.03 -23.37 -6.33
N ASP A 540 24.59 -24.52 -6.84
CA ASP A 540 25.45 -25.68 -7.09
C ASP A 540 26.59 -25.34 -8.07
N ILE A 541 26.31 -24.57 -9.13
CA ILE A 541 27.33 -24.10 -10.08
C ILE A 541 28.33 -23.16 -9.40
N ALA A 542 27.85 -22.27 -8.53
CA ALA A 542 28.69 -21.30 -7.83
C ALA A 542 29.64 -21.94 -6.81
N THR A 543 29.22 -23.03 -6.16
CA THR A 543 30.00 -23.76 -5.15
C THR A 543 30.89 -24.85 -5.75
N THR A 544 30.43 -25.58 -6.76
CA THR A 544 31.16 -26.73 -7.34
C THR A 544 31.99 -26.40 -8.58
N GLN A 545 31.66 -25.33 -9.31
CA GLN A 545 32.32 -24.96 -10.58
C GLN A 545 33.02 -23.59 -10.47
N ASN A 546 32.44 -22.53 -11.03
CA ASN A 546 33.04 -21.20 -11.02
C ASN A 546 32.00 -20.07 -11.13
N ILE A 547 32.40 -18.87 -10.68
CA ILE A 547 31.51 -17.71 -10.58
C ILE A 547 31.13 -17.12 -11.94
N THR A 548 31.98 -17.26 -12.96
CA THR A 548 31.70 -16.74 -14.30
C THR A 548 30.52 -17.51 -14.89
N LEU A 549 30.54 -18.84 -14.82
CA LEU A 549 29.44 -19.69 -15.26
C LEU A 549 28.14 -19.42 -14.46
N PHE A 550 28.23 -19.16 -13.15
CA PHE A 550 27.08 -18.73 -12.35
C PHE A 550 26.47 -17.41 -12.88
N ARG A 551 27.30 -16.39 -13.15
CA ARG A 551 26.84 -15.08 -13.68
C ARG A 551 26.23 -15.22 -15.08
N ASP A 552 26.86 -16.00 -15.94
CA ASP A 552 26.42 -16.23 -17.32
C ASP A 552 25.09 -16.99 -17.34
N GLN A 553 24.95 -18.04 -16.54
CA GLN A 553 23.69 -18.79 -16.42
C GLN A 553 22.60 -18.00 -15.71
N SER A 554 22.89 -17.27 -14.64
CA SER A 554 21.92 -16.38 -13.97
C SER A 554 21.35 -15.36 -14.96
N THR A 555 22.21 -14.81 -15.83
CA THR A 555 21.81 -13.88 -16.89
C THR A 555 20.94 -14.57 -17.94
N SER A 556 21.35 -15.74 -18.44
CA SER A 556 20.67 -16.51 -19.49
C SER A 556 19.31 -17.08 -19.07
N LEU A 557 19.18 -17.53 -17.82
CA LEU A 557 17.93 -17.99 -17.22
C LEU A 557 17.02 -16.82 -16.84
N GLY A 558 17.60 -15.62 -16.67
CA GLY A 558 16.91 -14.46 -16.13
C GLY A 558 16.36 -14.75 -14.73
N VAL A 559 17.22 -15.31 -13.88
CA VAL A 559 16.95 -15.69 -12.47
C VAL A 559 18.03 -15.05 -11.58
N LYS A 560 17.62 -14.33 -10.55
CA LYS A 560 18.52 -13.61 -9.62
C LYS A 560 17.94 -13.61 -8.20
N ASP A 561 18.56 -14.35 -7.31
CA ASP A 561 18.26 -14.40 -5.88
C ASP A 561 19.26 -13.51 -5.12
N THR A 562 18.79 -12.46 -4.42
CA THR A 562 19.66 -11.51 -3.72
C THR A 562 20.35 -12.14 -2.51
N ILE A 563 19.68 -13.03 -1.76
CA ILE A 563 20.26 -13.71 -0.59
C ILE A 563 21.37 -14.64 -1.05
N ASN A 564 21.07 -15.51 -2.02
CA ASN A 564 22.01 -16.51 -2.53
C ASN A 564 23.23 -15.85 -3.20
N THR A 565 22.99 -14.85 -4.07
CA THR A 565 24.06 -14.09 -4.74
C THR A 565 24.97 -13.43 -3.72
N ARG A 566 24.42 -12.88 -2.63
CA ARG A 566 25.21 -12.25 -1.57
C ARG A 566 26.12 -13.26 -0.86
N PHE A 567 25.60 -14.41 -0.44
CA PHE A 567 26.41 -15.49 0.13
C PHE A 567 27.54 -15.92 -0.82
N VAL A 568 27.19 -16.24 -2.07
CA VAL A 568 28.13 -16.69 -3.12
C VAL A 568 29.25 -15.68 -3.41
N MET A 569 28.92 -14.38 -3.41
CA MET A 569 29.86 -13.32 -3.79
C MET A 569 30.71 -12.84 -2.59
N GLU A 570 30.10 -12.55 -1.44
CA GLU A 570 30.79 -11.98 -0.27
C GLU A 570 31.62 -13.03 0.51
N SER A 571 31.20 -14.30 0.54
CA SER A 571 31.94 -15.37 1.26
C SER A 571 33.38 -15.57 0.74
N ARG A 572 33.65 -15.16 -0.51
CA ARG A 572 34.96 -15.23 -1.15
C ARG A 572 36.00 -14.32 -0.49
N SER A 573 35.56 -13.20 0.08
CA SER A 573 36.41 -12.23 0.78
C SER A 573 36.18 -12.20 2.29
N ASN A 574 35.10 -12.82 2.78
CA ASN A 574 34.71 -12.85 4.19
C ASN A 574 34.67 -14.30 4.75
N PRO A 575 35.74 -14.75 5.45
CA PRO A 575 35.80 -16.10 6.02
C PRO A 575 34.69 -16.41 7.03
N ALA A 576 34.22 -15.43 7.79
CA ALA A 576 33.14 -15.63 8.76
C ALA A 576 31.79 -15.88 8.04
N LEU A 577 31.54 -15.15 6.95
CA LEU A 577 30.37 -15.40 6.10
C LEU A 577 30.46 -16.73 5.37
N LYS A 578 31.67 -17.15 4.95
CA LYS A 578 31.89 -18.48 4.36
C LYS A 578 31.55 -19.61 5.33
N LEU A 579 32.06 -19.55 6.57
CA LEU A 579 31.71 -20.53 7.62
C LEU A 579 30.20 -20.55 7.91
N LYS A 580 29.54 -19.39 7.87
CA LYS A 580 28.07 -19.29 8.03
C LYS A 580 27.31 -19.91 6.85
N MET A 581 27.79 -19.71 5.63
CA MET A 581 27.23 -20.30 4.41
C MET A 581 27.35 -21.83 4.45
N GLU A 582 28.54 -22.37 4.71
CA GLU A 582 28.80 -23.81 4.85
C GLU A 582 27.98 -24.43 5.99
N GLY A 583 27.85 -23.71 7.11
CA GLY A 583 27.01 -24.12 8.25
C GLY A 583 25.51 -24.15 7.93
N PHE A 584 25.00 -23.22 7.11
CA PHE A 584 23.63 -23.26 6.64
C PHE A 584 23.41 -24.33 5.58
N ASP A 585 24.34 -24.54 4.65
CA ASP A 585 24.24 -25.57 3.61
C ASP A 585 24.03 -26.98 4.22
N LEU A 586 24.79 -27.28 5.28
CA LEU A 586 24.71 -28.56 5.97
C LEU A 586 23.47 -28.74 6.87
N ASN A 587 22.99 -27.68 7.53
CA ASN A 587 22.01 -27.80 8.62
C ASN A 587 20.64 -27.15 8.31
N CYS A 588 20.63 -26.05 7.56
CA CYS A 588 19.45 -25.22 7.30
C CYS A 588 19.49 -24.61 5.87
N PRO A 589 19.60 -25.41 4.79
CA PRO A 589 19.92 -24.91 3.45
C PRO A 589 18.90 -23.88 2.92
N GLY A 590 17.63 -23.96 3.35
CA GLY A 590 16.60 -22.96 3.02
C GLY A 590 16.92 -21.52 3.44
N ARG A 591 17.89 -21.28 4.34
CA ARG A 591 18.36 -19.92 4.72
C ARG A 591 19.35 -19.30 3.74
N LEU A 592 19.81 -20.05 2.74
CA LEU A 592 20.72 -19.59 1.68
C LEU A 592 19.99 -18.96 0.48
N TYR A 593 18.67 -18.87 0.53
CA TYR A 593 17.81 -18.49 -0.59
C TYR A 593 16.72 -17.49 -0.16
N ASN A 594 16.07 -16.87 -1.14
CA ASN A 594 14.88 -16.06 -0.95
C ASN A 594 13.78 -16.85 -0.20
N PRO A 595 13.31 -16.37 0.99
CA PRO A 595 12.28 -17.05 1.75
C PRO A 595 10.95 -17.27 1.01
N PHE A 596 10.60 -16.45 0.01
CA PHE A 596 9.37 -16.64 -0.77
C PHE A 596 9.35 -17.94 -1.61
N LEU A 597 10.51 -18.55 -1.90
CA LEU A 597 10.58 -19.85 -2.59
C LEU A 597 9.92 -20.98 -1.79
N ARG A 598 9.83 -20.83 -0.46
CA ARG A 598 9.21 -21.80 0.47
C ARG A 598 7.90 -21.30 1.08
N LEU A 599 7.32 -20.20 0.59
CA LEU A 599 6.07 -19.66 1.13
C LEU A 599 4.87 -20.50 0.69
N GLU A 600 4.13 -21.04 1.66
CA GLU A 600 3.03 -21.96 1.38
C GLU A 600 1.84 -21.31 0.63
N GLY A 601 1.37 -22.01 -0.41
CA GLY A 601 0.24 -21.57 -1.24
C GLY A 601 0.51 -20.39 -2.20
N PHE A 602 1.77 -19.93 -2.31
CA PHE A 602 2.18 -18.78 -3.11
C PHE A 602 2.93 -19.18 -4.40
N ASP A 603 2.52 -18.59 -5.52
CA ASP A 603 3.24 -18.65 -6.80
C ASP A 603 3.76 -17.26 -7.17
N GLY A 604 5.08 -17.08 -7.20
CA GLY A 604 5.70 -15.78 -7.46
C GLY A 604 5.36 -15.18 -8.84
N VAL A 605 5.00 -16.00 -9.83
CA VAL A 605 4.63 -15.55 -11.18
C VAL A 605 3.15 -15.13 -11.20
N LEU A 606 2.26 -15.94 -10.61
CA LEU A 606 0.81 -15.78 -10.70
C LEU A 606 0.21 -14.93 -9.57
N ASP A 607 0.87 -14.81 -8.43
CA ASP A 607 0.35 -14.13 -7.23
C ASP A 607 1.03 -12.78 -6.95
N THR A 608 1.80 -12.25 -7.91
CA THR A 608 2.34 -10.87 -7.92
C THR A 608 1.66 -10.02 -9.02
N PRO A 609 0.38 -9.63 -8.86
CA PRO A 609 -0.40 -8.99 -9.93
C PRO A 609 0.18 -7.65 -10.40
N VAL A 610 -0.27 -7.21 -11.57
CA VAL A 610 0.16 -5.95 -12.19
C VAL A 610 -0.36 -4.74 -11.40
N GLU A 611 0.50 -4.19 -10.52
CA GLU A 611 0.13 -3.06 -9.66
C GLU A 611 -0.05 -1.77 -10.49
N VAL A 612 -1.27 -1.24 -10.49
CA VAL A 612 -1.71 -0.18 -11.43
C VAL A 612 -1.13 1.19 -11.07
N LEU A 613 -0.91 1.51 -9.79
CA LEU A 613 -0.30 2.77 -9.39
C LEU A 613 1.14 2.87 -9.92
N HIS A 614 1.93 1.81 -9.80
CA HIS A 614 3.33 1.75 -10.23
C HIS A 614 3.52 1.53 -11.74
N VAL A 615 2.66 0.71 -12.36
CA VAL A 615 2.75 0.40 -13.80
C VAL A 615 2.11 1.50 -14.65
N VAL A 616 0.91 1.95 -14.33
CA VAL A 616 0.18 2.93 -15.15
C VAL A 616 0.51 4.36 -14.73
N LEU A 617 0.24 4.76 -13.49
CA LEU A 617 0.34 6.17 -13.07
C LEU A 617 1.80 6.63 -12.90
N LEU A 618 2.55 5.96 -12.02
CA LEU A 618 3.99 6.17 -11.76
C LEU A 618 4.89 5.46 -12.78
N GLY A 619 4.30 4.92 -13.85
CA GLY A 619 4.99 4.33 -15.00
C GLY A 619 4.63 5.08 -16.28
N ILE A 620 3.66 4.55 -17.03
CA ILE A 620 3.28 5.03 -18.36
C ILE A 620 2.92 6.53 -18.36
N VAL A 621 2.05 6.98 -17.45
CA VAL A 621 1.62 8.38 -17.35
C VAL A 621 2.76 9.27 -16.87
N LYS A 622 3.59 8.80 -15.92
CA LYS A 622 4.82 9.48 -15.48
C LYS A 622 5.82 9.65 -16.63
N TYR A 623 6.00 8.64 -17.49
CA TYR A 623 6.84 8.75 -18.70
C TYR A 623 6.24 9.76 -19.68
N LEU A 624 4.93 9.70 -19.97
CA LEU A 624 4.24 10.68 -20.82
C LEU A 624 4.40 12.11 -20.33
N ALA A 625 4.23 12.32 -19.03
CA ALA A 625 4.33 13.61 -18.37
C ALA A 625 5.78 14.13 -18.34
N ARG A 626 6.72 13.39 -17.73
CA ARG A 626 8.13 13.82 -17.60
C ARG A 626 8.79 14.04 -18.98
N ASP A 627 8.58 13.13 -19.93
CA ASP A 627 9.28 13.20 -21.22
C ASP A 627 8.81 14.38 -22.07
N ASN A 628 7.49 14.61 -22.15
CA ASN A 628 6.94 15.70 -22.97
C ASN A 628 6.95 17.02 -22.23
N ILE A 629 6.31 17.11 -21.07
CA ILE A 629 6.17 18.36 -20.31
C ILE A 629 7.52 18.87 -19.79
N GLY A 630 8.36 17.98 -19.28
CA GLY A 630 9.67 18.34 -18.73
C GLY A 630 10.63 18.96 -19.74
N LYS A 631 10.45 18.69 -21.04
CA LYS A 631 11.28 19.21 -22.13
C LYS A 631 10.66 20.42 -22.87
N LEU A 632 9.51 20.93 -22.43
CA LEU A 632 8.91 22.14 -23.00
C LEU A 632 9.74 23.39 -22.66
N LYS A 633 9.79 24.33 -23.61
CA LYS A 633 10.36 25.67 -23.42
C LYS A 633 9.43 26.53 -22.57
N ASP A 634 9.94 27.60 -21.97
CA ASP A 634 9.15 28.40 -21.00
C ASP A 634 7.89 29.03 -21.60
N LYS A 635 7.92 29.39 -22.90
CA LYS A 635 6.72 29.84 -23.63
C LYS A 635 5.67 28.72 -23.78
N GLU A 636 6.09 27.48 -24.01
CA GLU A 636 5.22 26.32 -24.15
C GLU A 636 4.66 25.90 -22.79
N LYS A 637 5.48 25.96 -21.73
CA LYS A 637 5.05 25.80 -20.33
C LYS A 637 4.00 26.84 -19.94
N ALA A 638 4.20 28.12 -20.26
CA ALA A 638 3.22 29.18 -19.95
C ALA A 638 1.86 28.97 -20.68
N ILE A 639 1.89 28.45 -21.92
CA ILE A 639 0.68 28.06 -22.65
C ILE A 639 -0.01 26.87 -21.95
N LEU A 640 0.77 25.86 -21.53
CA LEU A 640 0.25 24.69 -20.84
C LEU A 640 -0.35 25.02 -19.47
N ILE A 641 0.29 25.90 -18.69
CA ILE A 641 -0.25 26.41 -17.41
C ILE A 641 -1.60 27.08 -17.65
N GLY A 642 -1.69 28.05 -18.57
CA GLY A 642 -2.96 28.72 -18.85
C GLY A 642 -4.07 27.78 -19.34
N ARG A 643 -3.73 26.73 -20.10
CA ARG A 643 -4.68 25.68 -20.51
C ARG A 643 -5.14 24.78 -19.36
N LEU A 644 -4.23 24.46 -18.43
CA LEU A 644 -4.53 23.67 -17.23
C LEU A 644 -5.43 24.44 -16.26
N ASP A 645 -5.11 25.72 -16.01
CA ASP A 645 -5.90 26.59 -15.12
C ASP A 645 -7.28 26.95 -15.70
N SER A 646 -7.42 26.91 -17.04
CA SER A 646 -8.69 27.12 -17.74
C SER A 646 -9.45 25.81 -18.09
N LEU A 647 -8.97 24.66 -17.61
CA LEU A 647 -9.63 23.38 -17.88
C LEU A 647 -10.93 23.26 -17.08
N ASN A 648 -12.03 22.86 -17.71
CA ASN A 648 -13.27 22.61 -16.98
C ASN A 648 -13.12 21.35 -16.10
N THR A 649 -12.91 21.52 -14.79
CA THR A 649 -12.76 20.42 -13.82
C THR A 649 -14.09 19.80 -13.38
N LEU A 650 -15.24 20.36 -13.80
CA LEU A 650 -16.56 19.83 -13.45
C LEU A 650 -16.72 18.40 -13.97
N SER A 651 -17.37 17.55 -13.18
CA SER A 651 -17.51 16.10 -13.44
C SER A 651 -16.20 15.27 -13.43
N LEU A 652 -15.02 15.85 -13.15
CA LEU A 652 -13.74 15.10 -13.06
C LEU A 652 -13.35 14.70 -11.63
N ASN A 653 -14.12 15.10 -10.61
CA ASN A 653 -13.77 14.96 -9.19
C ASN A 653 -12.40 15.58 -8.84
N ILE A 654 -12.09 16.72 -9.48
CA ILE A 654 -10.92 17.57 -9.23
C ILE A 654 -11.43 18.90 -8.67
N GLU A 655 -11.02 19.26 -7.45
CA GLU A 655 -11.59 20.44 -6.76
C GLU A 655 -11.01 21.77 -7.27
N LEU A 656 -9.68 21.85 -7.37
CA LEU A 656 -8.96 22.98 -7.92
C LEU A 656 -7.70 22.47 -8.62
N LEU A 657 -7.45 22.94 -9.84
CA LEU A 657 -6.26 22.61 -10.60
C LEU A 657 -5.27 23.78 -10.45
N LYS A 658 -4.04 23.49 -9.99
CA LYS A 658 -2.93 24.45 -9.93
C LYS A 658 -1.92 24.10 -11.03
N GLY A 659 -2.12 24.66 -12.23
CA GLY A 659 -1.31 24.38 -13.41
C GLY A 659 0.16 24.67 -13.17
N ASP A 660 0.50 25.85 -12.64
CA ASP A 660 1.88 26.24 -12.31
C ASP A 660 2.59 25.20 -11.43
N TYR A 661 1.95 24.77 -10.34
CA TYR A 661 2.49 23.74 -9.44
C TYR A 661 2.75 22.42 -10.18
N LEU A 662 1.79 21.92 -10.97
CA LEU A 662 1.96 20.67 -11.72
C LEU A 662 3.12 20.72 -12.72
N ILE A 663 3.37 21.88 -13.33
CA ILE A 663 4.45 22.05 -14.32
C ILE A 663 5.81 22.30 -13.65
N LYS A 664 5.87 23.13 -12.60
CA LYS A 664 7.07 23.41 -11.81
C LYS A 664 7.58 22.13 -11.12
N HIS A 665 6.68 21.36 -10.52
CA HIS A 665 7.01 20.16 -9.74
C HIS A 665 6.82 18.85 -10.53
N ILE A 666 6.83 18.90 -11.88
CA ILE A 666 6.60 17.75 -12.79
C ILE A 666 7.48 16.51 -12.50
N LYS A 667 8.66 16.72 -11.88
CA LYS A 667 9.56 15.63 -11.47
C LYS A 667 9.13 14.95 -10.17
N SER A 668 8.57 15.66 -9.19
CA SER A 668 8.20 15.14 -7.86
C SER A 668 6.71 14.78 -7.72
N LEU A 669 5.93 14.82 -8.81
CA LEU A 669 4.51 14.47 -8.77
C LEU A 669 4.25 13.01 -8.33
N VAL A 670 3.25 12.85 -7.47
CA VAL A 670 2.68 11.56 -7.01
C VAL A 670 1.48 11.11 -7.86
N GLY A 671 0.98 9.89 -7.61
CA GLY A 671 -0.09 9.26 -8.39
C GLY A 671 -1.36 10.11 -8.58
N ARG A 672 -1.80 10.85 -7.55
CA ARG A 672 -2.97 11.77 -7.63
C ARG A 672 -2.78 12.85 -8.70
N HIS A 673 -1.58 13.42 -8.82
CA HIS A 673 -1.27 14.41 -9.84
C HIS A 673 -1.23 13.81 -11.25
N PHE A 674 -0.75 12.57 -11.41
CA PHE A 674 -0.81 11.87 -12.69
C PHE A 674 -2.24 11.47 -13.09
N LYS A 675 -3.15 11.16 -12.13
CA LYS A 675 -4.60 11.00 -12.40
C LYS A 675 -5.22 12.30 -12.96
N ILE A 676 -4.76 13.47 -12.52
CA ILE A 676 -5.19 14.77 -13.06
C ILE A 676 -4.63 14.96 -14.49
N ILE A 677 -3.33 14.77 -14.69
CA ILE A 677 -2.68 14.92 -16.00
C ILE A 677 -3.31 13.98 -17.04
N LEU A 678 -3.60 12.72 -16.69
CA LEU A 678 -4.24 11.76 -17.59
C LEU A 678 -5.61 12.25 -18.11
N GLN A 679 -6.45 12.78 -17.23
CA GLN A 679 -7.79 13.28 -17.58
C GLN A 679 -7.75 14.61 -18.36
N ALA A 680 -6.67 15.40 -18.22
CA ALA A 680 -6.47 16.68 -18.89
C ALA A 680 -5.73 16.57 -20.24
N ALA A 681 -4.85 15.56 -20.38
CA ALA A 681 -3.89 15.43 -21.48
C ALA A 681 -4.48 15.61 -22.89
N PRO A 682 -5.66 15.05 -23.25
CA PRO A 682 -6.22 15.20 -24.60
C PRO A 682 -6.50 16.66 -25.00
N PHE A 683 -6.69 17.56 -24.04
CA PHE A 683 -7.07 18.96 -24.29
C PHE A 683 -5.90 19.92 -24.16
N VAL A 684 -4.98 19.63 -23.24
CA VAL A 684 -3.91 20.57 -22.87
C VAL A 684 -2.57 20.24 -23.56
N LEU A 685 -2.34 18.97 -23.93
CA LEU A 685 -1.07 18.49 -24.51
C LEU A 685 -1.12 18.18 -26.02
N PHE A 686 -2.28 18.16 -26.68
CA PHE A 686 -2.46 17.59 -28.02
C PHE A 686 -1.43 18.07 -29.08
N ASP A 687 -1.15 19.37 -29.13
CA ASP A 687 -0.18 20.02 -30.02
C ASP A 687 1.23 20.18 -29.41
N LEU A 688 1.45 19.64 -28.21
CA LEU A 688 2.71 19.66 -27.45
C LEU A 688 3.37 18.26 -27.35
N LEU A 689 2.76 17.22 -27.91
CA LEU A 689 3.32 15.87 -27.96
C LEU A 689 4.26 15.68 -29.16
N SER A 690 5.39 14.99 -28.96
CA SER A 690 6.31 14.59 -30.04
C SER A 690 6.13 13.12 -30.40
N PRO A 691 6.08 12.73 -31.70
CA PRO A 691 6.01 11.34 -32.13
C PRO A 691 7.33 10.55 -31.96
N THR A 692 8.41 11.20 -31.54
CA THR A 692 9.76 10.58 -31.45
C THR A 692 10.04 9.77 -30.17
N ARG A 693 9.02 9.54 -29.32
CA ARG A 693 9.21 8.89 -28.01
C ARG A 693 9.28 7.36 -28.13
N GLN A 694 10.25 6.75 -27.44
CA GLN A 694 10.54 5.31 -27.47
C GLN A 694 10.00 4.57 -26.23
N TRP A 695 8.74 4.82 -25.84
CA TRP A 695 8.19 4.23 -24.60
C TRP A 695 8.04 2.72 -24.61
N ILE A 696 7.95 2.08 -25.79
CA ILE A 696 7.81 0.61 -25.89
C ILE A 696 8.96 -0.13 -25.19
N ASN A 697 10.15 0.47 -25.15
CA ASN A 697 11.34 -0.09 -24.52
C ASN A 697 11.28 -0.02 -22.99
N LYS A 698 10.25 0.60 -22.39
CA LYS A 698 10.05 0.64 -20.94
C LYS A 698 9.28 -0.61 -20.49
N PRO A 699 9.84 -1.46 -19.59
CA PRO A 699 9.22 -2.72 -19.17
C PRO A 699 7.78 -2.62 -18.67
N LYS A 700 7.39 -1.48 -18.08
CA LYS A 700 6.03 -1.23 -17.59
C LYS A 700 4.97 -1.26 -18.69
N ILE A 701 5.32 -0.97 -19.95
CA ILE A 701 4.40 -1.13 -21.09
C ILE A 701 4.08 -2.62 -21.30
N HIS A 702 5.10 -3.48 -21.29
CA HIS A 702 4.90 -4.92 -21.41
C HIS A 702 4.14 -5.50 -20.21
N MET A 703 4.44 -5.04 -18.98
CA MET A 703 3.72 -5.48 -17.77
C MET A 703 2.22 -5.20 -17.84
N LEU A 704 1.79 -4.12 -18.49
CA LEU A 704 0.36 -3.81 -18.64
C LEU A 704 -0.41 -4.88 -19.43
N ILE A 705 0.26 -5.63 -20.32
CA ILE A 705 -0.37 -6.72 -21.09
C ILE A 705 -0.74 -7.90 -20.17
N HIS A 706 -0.13 -8.05 -18.99
CA HIS A 706 -0.45 -9.08 -17.99
C HIS A 706 -1.56 -8.66 -16.99
N LEU A 707 -2.16 -7.47 -17.21
CA LEU A 707 -3.24 -6.96 -16.37
C LEU A 707 -4.57 -7.73 -16.55
N PRO A 708 -4.99 -8.16 -17.76
CA PRO A 708 -6.19 -8.99 -17.95
C PRO A 708 -6.13 -10.29 -17.15
N GLU A 709 -5.01 -10.99 -17.13
CA GLU A 709 -4.78 -12.22 -16.35
C GLU A 709 -4.84 -11.94 -14.85
N SER A 710 -4.25 -10.83 -14.41
CA SER A 710 -4.37 -10.35 -13.02
C SER A 710 -5.84 -10.09 -12.66
N ILE A 711 -6.63 -9.49 -13.57
CA ILE A 711 -8.06 -9.23 -13.37
C ILE A 711 -8.88 -10.52 -13.34
N LEU A 712 -8.63 -11.45 -14.26
CA LEU A 712 -9.27 -12.76 -14.30
C LEU A 712 -8.97 -13.60 -13.05
N ARG A 713 -7.78 -13.44 -12.45
CA ARG A 713 -7.37 -14.17 -11.24
C ARG A 713 -7.90 -13.55 -9.95
N PHE A 714 -7.85 -12.22 -9.83
CA PHE A 714 -8.09 -11.49 -8.57
C PHE A 714 -9.37 -10.65 -8.52
N GLY A 715 -10.01 -10.37 -9.65
CA GLY A 715 -11.07 -9.37 -9.78
C GLY A 715 -10.55 -8.01 -10.28
N PRO A 716 -11.38 -6.94 -10.27
CA PRO A 716 -10.98 -5.65 -10.81
C PRO A 716 -9.74 -5.09 -10.12
N ALA A 717 -8.88 -4.39 -10.87
CA ALA A 717 -7.56 -3.96 -10.39
C ALA A 717 -7.58 -2.97 -9.21
N SER A 718 -8.74 -2.40 -8.88
CA SER A 718 -8.98 -1.64 -7.65
C SER A 718 -8.85 -2.48 -6.37
N LEU A 719 -8.93 -3.83 -6.46
CA LEU A 719 -8.73 -4.74 -5.33
C LEU A 719 -7.25 -4.87 -4.95
N PHE A 720 -6.35 -4.84 -5.94
CA PHE A 720 -4.91 -5.06 -5.78
C PHE A 720 -4.06 -3.81 -6.06
N SER A 721 -4.64 -2.62 -5.89
CA SER A 721 -3.87 -1.37 -5.93
C SER A 721 -3.25 -1.03 -4.58
N THR A 722 -2.05 -0.46 -4.58
CA THR A 722 -1.30 -0.17 -3.35
C THR A 722 -1.61 1.18 -2.71
N GLU A 723 -2.46 2.03 -3.31
CA GLU A 723 -2.73 3.41 -2.83
C GLU A 723 -3.08 3.49 -1.34
N LYS A 724 -3.73 2.46 -0.77
CA LYS A 724 -4.01 2.37 0.68
C LYS A 724 -2.78 2.10 1.57
N PHE A 725 -1.82 1.32 1.10
CA PHE A 725 -0.58 1.01 1.80
C PHE A 725 0.40 2.19 1.68
N GLU A 726 0.45 2.83 0.50
CA GLU A 726 1.20 4.08 0.28
C GLU A 726 0.75 5.21 1.22
N LEU A 727 -0.55 5.32 1.51
CA LEU A 727 -1.06 6.27 2.50
C LEU A 727 -0.63 5.88 3.93
N TYR A 728 -0.72 4.59 4.26
CA TYR A 728 -0.31 4.07 5.57
C TYR A 728 1.18 4.23 5.86
N ASN A 729 2.04 4.33 4.84
CA ASN A 729 3.44 4.69 5.00
C ASN A 729 3.62 6.02 5.77
N GLY A 730 2.68 6.96 5.65
CA GLY A 730 2.67 8.20 6.45
C GLY A 730 2.64 7.94 7.96
N VAL A 731 1.88 6.93 8.41
CA VAL A 731 1.81 6.50 9.82
C VAL A 731 3.17 5.97 10.29
N LEU A 732 3.85 5.17 9.47
CA LEU A 732 5.19 4.66 9.79
C LEU A 732 6.22 5.79 9.84
N CYS A 733 6.17 6.75 8.92
CA CYS A 733 7.08 7.89 8.91
C CYS A 733 6.92 8.74 10.18
N GLN A 734 5.68 9.05 10.59
CA GLN A 734 5.42 9.74 11.86
C GLN A 734 5.94 8.95 13.08
N ALA A 735 5.70 7.63 13.11
CA ALA A 735 6.24 6.77 14.17
C ALA A 735 7.77 6.73 14.19
N SER A 736 8.42 6.75 13.03
CA SER A 736 9.88 6.73 12.90
C SER A 736 10.52 8.03 13.39
N ILE A 737 9.89 9.19 13.14
CA ILE A 737 10.35 10.50 13.63
C ILE A 737 10.47 10.51 15.16
N HIS A 738 9.54 9.85 15.85
CA HIS A 738 9.47 9.75 17.31
C HIS A 738 10.21 8.55 17.94
N SER A 739 10.93 7.75 17.15
CA SER A 739 11.80 6.68 17.67
C SER A 739 13.07 7.23 18.35
N ASN A 740 13.70 6.44 19.22
CA ASN A 740 15.01 6.77 19.81
C ASN A 740 16.17 6.65 18.80
N ARG A 741 15.90 6.10 17.61
CA ARG A 741 16.83 5.82 16.50
C ARG A 741 17.98 4.85 16.80
N LEU A 742 18.09 4.30 18.02
CA LEU A 742 19.05 3.25 18.40
C LEU A 742 18.63 1.88 17.86
N SER A 743 17.33 1.58 17.87
CA SER A 743 16.78 0.35 17.29
C SER A 743 15.42 0.62 16.62
N PRO A 744 15.40 1.31 15.45
CA PRO A 744 14.16 1.80 14.83
C PRO A 744 13.12 0.69 14.58
N GLY A 745 13.55 -0.49 14.11
CA GLY A 745 12.64 -1.61 13.86
C GLY A 745 11.95 -2.14 15.13
N ARG A 746 12.67 -2.16 16.28
CA ARG A 746 12.11 -2.54 17.58
C ARG A 746 11.15 -1.48 18.10
N ASP A 747 11.54 -0.21 18.05
CA ASP A 747 10.71 0.92 18.48
C ASP A 747 9.40 1.00 17.68
N LEU A 748 9.47 0.83 16.36
CA LEU A 748 8.31 0.78 15.47
C LEU A 748 7.41 -0.42 15.82
N ALA A 749 7.97 -1.62 16.01
CA ALA A 749 7.20 -2.78 16.44
C ALA A 749 6.47 -2.55 17.77
N VAL A 750 7.16 -2.00 18.79
CA VAL A 750 6.51 -1.60 20.07
C VAL A 750 5.37 -0.61 19.83
N THR A 751 5.58 0.36 18.93
CA THR A 751 4.61 1.43 18.67
C THR A 751 3.37 0.91 17.96
N PHE A 752 3.53 0.14 16.89
CA PHE A 752 2.41 -0.45 16.15
C PHE A 752 1.66 -1.53 16.94
N ASP A 753 2.34 -2.29 17.82
CA ASP A 753 1.64 -3.21 18.74
C ASP A 753 0.78 -2.46 19.75
N ASN A 754 1.25 -1.31 20.25
CA ASN A 754 0.41 -0.44 21.10
C ASN A 754 -0.81 0.09 20.34
N TYR A 755 -0.67 0.39 19.04
CA TYR A 755 -1.79 0.82 18.22
C TYR A 755 -2.80 -0.30 18.02
N SER A 756 -2.37 -1.51 17.63
CA SER A 756 -3.28 -2.65 17.47
C SER A 756 -3.96 -3.03 18.79
N SER A 757 -3.20 -3.03 19.89
CA SER A 757 -3.72 -3.26 21.24
C SER A 757 -4.79 -2.23 21.64
N LEU A 758 -4.53 -0.94 21.42
CA LEU A 758 -5.48 0.13 21.76
C LEU A 758 -6.71 0.08 20.84
N LYS A 759 -6.51 -0.05 19.53
CA LYS A 759 -7.54 -0.28 18.50
C LYS A 759 -8.48 -1.40 18.94
N PHE A 760 -7.93 -2.57 19.23
CA PHE A 760 -8.66 -3.77 19.61
C PHE A 760 -9.53 -3.56 20.86
N LEU A 761 -8.98 -2.96 21.92
CA LEU A 761 -9.73 -2.70 23.16
C LEU A 761 -10.87 -1.69 22.96
N VAL A 762 -10.60 -0.53 22.35
CA VAL A 762 -11.61 0.54 22.24
C VAL A 762 -12.69 0.21 21.20
N SER A 763 -12.43 -0.68 20.25
CA SER A 763 -13.43 -1.17 19.29
C SER A 763 -14.23 -2.38 19.78
N GLY A 764 -14.05 -2.81 21.04
CA GLY A 764 -14.84 -3.88 21.67
C GLY A 764 -14.40 -5.30 21.33
N GLY A 765 -13.12 -5.50 21.02
CA GLY A 765 -12.55 -6.82 20.78
C GLY A 765 -12.61 -7.75 22.00
N VAL A 766 -12.84 -9.04 21.75
CA VAL A 766 -12.98 -10.07 22.80
C VAL A 766 -11.64 -10.77 23.06
N ILE A 767 -11.12 -10.59 24.26
CA ILE A 767 -9.89 -11.23 24.75
C ILE A 767 -10.21 -12.69 25.07
N LEU A 768 -9.49 -13.62 24.44
CA LEU A 768 -9.54 -15.06 24.73
C LEU A 768 -8.34 -15.45 25.59
N ASP A 769 -8.59 -15.98 26.78
CA ASP A 769 -7.59 -16.71 27.56
C ASP A 769 -7.44 -18.12 26.98
N GLN A 770 -6.25 -18.44 26.46
CA GLN A 770 -5.97 -19.74 25.84
C GLN A 770 -5.74 -20.87 26.85
N GLU A 771 -5.39 -20.57 28.11
CA GLU A 771 -5.17 -21.57 29.16
C GLU A 771 -6.50 -22.01 29.79
N THR A 772 -7.39 -21.05 30.08
CA THR A 772 -8.68 -21.33 30.73
C THR A 772 -9.84 -21.48 29.76
N GLY A 773 -9.69 -21.01 28.51
CA GLY A 773 -10.77 -20.91 27.53
C GLY A 773 -11.79 -19.80 27.84
N ALA A 774 -11.56 -19.00 28.89
CA ALA A 774 -12.44 -17.91 29.26
C ALA A 774 -12.34 -16.73 28.30
N THR A 775 -13.44 -16.00 28.13
CA THR A 775 -13.48 -14.76 27.36
C THR A 775 -13.70 -13.55 28.25
N SER A 776 -13.11 -12.42 27.87
CA SER A 776 -13.30 -11.11 28.50
C SER A 776 -13.30 -10.01 27.44
N ALA A 777 -13.68 -8.79 27.81
CA ALA A 777 -13.63 -7.63 26.93
C ALA A 777 -13.26 -6.39 27.74
N ALA A 778 -12.89 -5.30 27.07
CA ALA A 778 -12.80 -3.99 27.72
C ALA A 778 -14.19 -3.56 28.23
N SER A 779 -14.24 -2.88 29.37
CA SER A 779 -15.49 -2.38 29.95
C SER A 779 -16.20 -1.39 29.02
N SER A 780 -17.53 -1.29 29.12
CA SER A 780 -18.33 -0.47 28.20
C SER A 780 -17.85 0.98 28.10
N ALA A 781 -17.44 1.61 29.21
CA ALA A 781 -16.97 3.00 29.17
C ALA A 781 -15.64 3.18 28.40
N VAL A 782 -14.84 2.12 28.19
CA VAL A 782 -13.68 2.13 27.28
C VAL A 782 -14.15 2.07 25.82
N GLN A 783 -15.16 1.24 25.52
CA GLN A 783 -15.72 1.09 24.17
C GLN A 783 -16.54 2.34 23.75
N ASP A 784 -17.21 2.98 24.71
CA ASP A 784 -18.03 4.17 24.49
C ASP A 784 -17.20 5.37 24.02
N VAL A 785 -15.95 5.48 24.48
CA VAL A 785 -14.99 6.53 24.08
C VAL A 785 -14.72 6.51 22.58
N PHE A 786 -14.70 5.33 21.95
CA PHE A 786 -14.58 5.19 20.50
C PHE A 786 -15.94 5.23 19.82
N THR A 787 -16.92 4.48 20.32
CA THR A 787 -18.24 4.30 19.68
C THR A 787 -18.99 5.62 19.45
N HIS A 788 -18.89 6.56 20.39
CA HIS A 788 -19.61 7.84 20.35
C HIS A 788 -18.76 9.02 19.86
N ASN A 789 -17.53 8.79 19.39
CA ASN A 789 -16.60 9.86 19.01
C ASN A 789 -16.06 9.69 17.56
N PRO A 790 -16.74 10.28 16.56
CA PRO A 790 -16.31 10.22 15.17
C PRO A 790 -14.91 10.80 14.91
N LEU A 791 -14.48 11.81 15.68
CA LEU A 791 -13.13 12.37 15.55
C LEU A 791 -12.07 11.36 15.98
N LEU A 792 -12.29 10.64 17.08
CA LEU A 792 -11.37 9.60 17.52
C LEU A 792 -11.36 8.39 16.56
N GLN A 793 -12.52 8.03 16.02
CA GLN A 793 -12.63 7.02 14.98
C GLN A 793 -11.77 7.38 13.76
N ARG A 794 -11.97 8.58 13.20
CA ARG A 794 -11.19 9.11 12.06
C ARG A 794 -9.69 9.15 12.37
N ALA A 795 -9.31 9.64 13.54
CA ALA A 795 -7.90 9.74 13.93
C ALA A 795 -7.22 8.36 14.11
N MET A 796 -7.99 7.30 14.42
CA MET A 796 -7.56 5.90 14.39
C MET A 796 -7.73 5.22 13.01
N GLY A 797 -8.01 5.98 11.96
CA GLY A 797 -8.16 5.48 10.58
C GLY A 797 -9.50 4.80 10.27
N TYR A 798 -10.51 4.94 11.13
CA TYR A 798 -11.85 4.32 10.98
C TYR A 798 -12.91 5.35 10.57
N ASN A 799 -13.53 5.15 9.40
CA ASN A 799 -14.66 5.96 8.95
C ASN A 799 -15.96 5.15 9.11
N ASN A 800 -16.68 5.43 10.21
CA ASN A 800 -17.93 4.74 10.56
C ASN A 800 -19.07 4.98 9.56
N THR A 801 -19.14 6.12 8.88
CA THR A 801 -20.13 6.36 7.81
C THR A 801 -19.87 5.40 6.64
N SER A 802 -18.64 5.41 6.10
CA SER A 802 -18.18 4.49 5.06
C SER A 802 -18.32 3.01 5.46
N ALA A 803 -18.22 2.71 6.75
CA ALA A 803 -18.41 1.37 7.31
C ALA A 803 -19.88 0.94 7.47
N LYS A 804 -20.87 1.84 7.45
CA LYS A 804 -22.28 1.54 7.72
C LYS A 804 -23.26 1.78 6.58
N THR A 805 -23.04 2.76 5.70
CA THR A 805 -24.13 3.29 4.87
C THR A 805 -24.21 2.70 3.46
N ASN A 806 -25.33 2.05 3.14
CA ASN A 806 -25.98 2.24 1.85
C ASN A 806 -26.55 3.67 1.82
N ILE A 807 -25.77 4.64 1.33
CA ILE A 807 -26.28 6.01 1.14
C ILE A 807 -27.33 5.97 0.03
N SER A 808 -28.56 6.41 0.33
CA SER A 808 -29.61 6.57 -0.67
C SER A 808 -29.35 7.85 -1.46
N TYR A 809 -29.08 7.71 -2.76
CA TYR A 809 -29.01 8.82 -3.70
C TYR A 809 -30.35 8.97 -4.45
N PRO A 810 -30.74 10.18 -4.90
CA PRO A 810 -30.00 11.43 -4.73
C PRO A 810 -30.18 12.05 -3.34
N TYR A 811 -29.17 12.81 -2.87
CA TYR A 811 -29.28 13.61 -1.63
C TYR A 811 -28.77 15.04 -1.82
N GLY A 812 -29.43 16.00 -1.18
CA GLY A 812 -29.08 17.43 -1.26
C GLY A 812 -28.03 17.82 -0.23
N LEU A 813 -27.02 18.59 -0.65
CA LEU A 813 -26.04 19.20 0.25
C LEU A 813 -26.63 20.50 0.84
N LYS A 814 -26.34 20.78 2.13
CA LYS A 814 -26.83 21.98 2.83
C LYS A 814 -26.02 23.25 2.47
N THR A 815 -25.82 23.48 1.18
CA THR A 815 -25.08 24.62 0.64
C THR A 815 -26.05 25.71 0.19
N LYS A 816 -25.85 26.95 0.66
CA LYS A 816 -26.64 28.11 0.19
C LYS A 816 -26.28 28.41 -1.28
N VAL A 817 -27.27 28.83 -2.06
CA VAL A 817 -27.04 29.41 -3.40
C VAL A 817 -26.30 30.73 -3.21
N ALA A 818 -25.31 31.02 -4.06
CA ALA A 818 -24.62 32.31 -4.06
C ALA A 818 -25.54 33.41 -4.61
N LYS A 819 -25.39 34.65 -4.17
CA LYS A 819 -26.31 35.74 -4.60
C LYS A 819 -26.23 36.01 -6.11
N GLU A 820 -25.07 35.84 -6.72
CA GLU A 820 -24.89 35.91 -8.19
C GLU A 820 -25.48 34.71 -8.96
N ASP A 821 -25.86 33.63 -8.25
CA ASP A 821 -26.48 32.41 -8.80
C ASP A 821 -27.99 32.33 -8.51
N GLU A 822 -28.59 33.31 -7.84
CA GLU A 822 -30.04 33.33 -7.56
C GLU A 822 -30.83 33.64 -8.84
N PHE A 823 -31.68 32.70 -9.27
CA PHE A 823 -32.58 32.87 -10.40
C PHE A 823 -34.03 33.05 -9.93
N PRO A 824 -34.91 33.73 -10.71
CA PRO A 824 -36.35 33.64 -10.48
C PRO A 824 -36.83 32.20 -10.79
N PRO A 825 -37.87 31.69 -10.10
CA PRO A 825 -38.46 30.39 -10.42
C PRO A 825 -38.88 30.31 -11.91
N PRO A 826 -38.53 29.23 -12.63
CA PRO A 826 -38.90 29.07 -14.04
C PRO A 826 -40.42 29.21 -14.26
N GLN A 827 -40.81 29.98 -15.27
CA GLN A 827 -42.23 30.19 -15.59
C GLN A 827 -42.95 28.86 -15.88
N GLN A 828 -42.30 27.90 -16.56
CA GLN A 828 -42.92 26.60 -16.84
C GLN A 828 -43.26 25.79 -15.57
N LEU A 829 -42.56 26.03 -14.46
CA LEU A 829 -42.89 25.45 -13.16
C LEU A 829 -44.00 26.26 -12.47
N THR A 830 -43.90 27.59 -12.53
CA THR A 830 -44.80 28.52 -11.83
C THR A 830 -46.21 28.59 -12.44
N ASP A 831 -46.33 28.43 -13.77
CA ASP A 831 -47.62 28.46 -14.48
C ASP A 831 -48.40 27.14 -14.36
N ARG A 832 -47.71 26.04 -14.02
CA ARG A 832 -48.28 24.68 -13.91
C ARG A 832 -48.54 24.23 -12.48
N LEU A 833 -47.98 24.94 -11.49
CA LEU A 833 -48.09 24.63 -10.06
C LEU A 833 -48.73 25.81 -9.34
N GLY A 834 -49.75 25.53 -8.52
CA GLY A 834 -50.39 26.55 -7.68
C GLY A 834 -49.52 26.97 -6.49
N ASN A 835 -50.08 26.95 -5.28
CA ASN A 835 -49.38 27.32 -4.04
C ASN A 835 -48.31 26.29 -3.57
N VAL A 836 -47.54 25.69 -4.48
CA VAL A 836 -46.48 24.73 -4.17
C VAL A 836 -45.20 25.48 -3.81
N ARG A 837 -44.53 25.05 -2.74
CA ARG A 837 -43.22 25.59 -2.36
C ARG A 837 -42.13 24.99 -3.26
N ILE A 838 -41.50 25.86 -4.05
CA ILE A 838 -40.33 25.55 -4.88
C ILE A 838 -39.14 26.31 -4.30
N ALA A 839 -37.98 25.67 -4.17
CA ALA A 839 -36.75 26.29 -3.69
C ALA A 839 -35.58 25.96 -4.62
N GLN A 840 -34.71 26.95 -4.89
CA GLN A 840 -33.51 26.72 -5.68
C GLN A 840 -32.49 25.90 -4.87
N VAL A 841 -31.82 24.96 -5.53
CA VAL A 841 -30.82 24.06 -4.95
C VAL A 841 -29.46 24.36 -5.56
N ALA A 842 -28.45 24.62 -4.72
CA ALA A 842 -27.10 24.88 -5.20
C ALA A 842 -26.41 23.61 -5.73
N GLN A 843 -26.58 22.49 -5.00
CA GLN A 843 -25.82 21.26 -5.21
C GLN A 843 -26.66 20.01 -4.86
N LEU A 844 -26.58 18.97 -5.69
CA LEU A 844 -27.28 17.70 -5.51
C LEU A 844 -26.34 16.52 -5.82
N MET A 845 -26.22 15.58 -4.90
CA MET A 845 -25.41 14.38 -5.08
C MET A 845 -26.27 13.28 -5.73
N LEU A 846 -25.95 12.86 -6.96
CA LEU A 846 -26.66 11.78 -7.69
C LEU A 846 -26.08 10.39 -7.42
N SER A 847 -24.80 10.32 -7.08
CA SER A 847 -24.07 9.10 -6.72
C SER A 847 -22.86 9.49 -5.88
N LYS A 848 -22.06 8.52 -5.41
CA LYS A 848 -20.80 8.79 -4.69
C LYS A 848 -19.84 9.71 -5.45
N HIS A 849 -19.92 9.73 -6.79
CA HIS A 849 -18.97 10.42 -7.67
C HIS A 849 -19.62 11.49 -8.56
N ASP A 850 -20.94 11.67 -8.48
CA ASP A 850 -21.71 12.54 -9.36
C ASP A 850 -22.35 13.69 -8.57
N LEU A 851 -21.66 14.83 -8.55
CA LEU A 851 -22.17 16.08 -8.00
C LEU A 851 -22.78 16.94 -9.11
N LEU A 852 -24.09 17.13 -9.09
CA LEU A 852 -24.75 18.19 -9.87
C LEU A 852 -24.57 19.55 -9.19
N LYS A 853 -24.25 20.54 -10.01
CA LYS A 853 -24.32 21.98 -9.71
C LYS A 853 -24.36 22.76 -11.04
N ARG A 854 -24.54 24.08 -10.99
CA ARG A 854 -24.44 24.95 -12.18
C ARG A 854 -23.15 24.67 -12.98
N GLY A 855 -23.25 24.60 -14.30
CA GLY A 855 -22.14 24.34 -15.22
C GLY A 855 -21.81 22.86 -15.46
N VAL A 856 -22.38 21.93 -14.69
CA VAL A 856 -22.20 20.49 -14.89
C VAL A 856 -22.95 20.03 -16.14
N HIS A 857 -22.32 19.17 -16.94
CA HIS A 857 -22.97 18.49 -18.05
C HIS A 857 -23.49 17.13 -17.59
N LEU A 858 -24.75 16.84 -17.87
CA LEU A 858 -25.42 15.58 -17.54
C LEU A 858 -25.92 14.88 -18.79
N VAL A 859 -26.15 13.58 -18.67
CA VAL A 859 -26.75 12.75 -19.71
C VAL A 859 -28.13 12.32 -19.26
N PHE A 860 -29.13 12.51 -20.12
CA PHE A 860 -30.51 12.13 -19.84
C PHE A 860 -31.12 11.36 -21.00
N LYS A 861 -32.06 10.46 -20.70
CA LYS A 861 -32.74 9.65 -21.70
C LYS A 861 -34.04 10.31 -22.17
N ARG A 862 -34.21 10.46 -23.48
CA ARG A 862 -35.43 10.95 -24.13
C ARG A 862 -35.75 10.08 -25.33
N ASP A 863 -36.98 9.53 -25.40
CA ASP A 863 -37.51 8.80 -26.56
C ASP A 863 -36.62 7.64 -27.09
N SER A 864 -35.76 7.11 -26.22
CA SER A 864 -34.68 6.09 -26.42
C SER A 864 -33.27 6.64 -26.65
N ASP A 865 -33.12 7.90 -27.04
CA ASP A 865 -31.83 8.55 -27.24
C ASP A 865 -31.21 9.04 -25.93
N ASN A 866 -29.87 9.09 -25.88
CA ASN A 866 -29.10 9.66 -24.79
C ASN A 866 -28.66 11.08 -25.19
N LEU A 867 -29.23 12.08 -24.53
CA LEU A 867 -28.97 13.49 -24.81
C LEU A 867 -28.07 14.11 -23.73
N VAL A 868 -27.23 15.06 -24.13
CA VAL A 868 -26.39 15.85 -23.21
C VAL A 868 -27.11 17.17 -22.91
N GLY A 869 -27.16 17.53 -21.63
CA GLY A 869 -27.69 18.81 -21.16
C GLY A 869 -26.72 19.53 -20.23
N LEU A 870 -26.76 20.85 -20.21
CA LEU A 870 -26.04 21.72 -19.29
C LEU A 870 -26.96 22.11 -18.12
N VAL A 871 -26.47 22.03 -16.88
CA VAL A 871 -27.21 22.50 -15.70
C VAL A 871 -27.06 24.02 -15.58
N GLU A 872 -28.11 24.77 -15.91
CA GLU A 872 -28.19 26.21 -15.66
C GLU A 872 -28.64 26.54 -14.24
N SER A 873 -29.72 25.89 -13.78
CA SER A 873 -30.25 26.00 -12.41
C SER A 873 -30.91 24.70 -11.97
N MET A 874 -31.08 24.49 -10.66
CA MET A 874 -31.75 23.32 -10.08
C MET A 874 -32.77 23.76 -9.04
N TRP A 875 -33.89 23.03 -8.97
CA TRP A 875 -35.05 23.41 -8.16
C TRP A 875 -35.63 22.16 -7.48
N ALA A 876 -35.89 22.25 -6.18
CA ALA A 876 -36.56 21.22 -5.40
C ALA A 876 -38.00 21.62 -5.05
N MET A 877 -38.86 20.61 -4.95
CA MET A 877 -40.29 20.74 -4.70
C MET A 877 -40.73 19.65 -3.71
N THR A 878 -41.66 19.97 -2.81
CA THR A 878 -42.05 19.07 -1.70
C THR A 878 -43.32 18.24 -1.93
N ASP A 879 -43.94 18.32 -3.12
CA ASP A 879 -45.22 17.65 -3.41
C ASP A 879 -45.03 16.45 -4.35
N THR A 880 -45.78 15.37 -4.10
CA THR A 880 -45.74 14.11 -4.86
C THR A 880 -46.82 14.03 -5.94
N ALA A 881 -47.70 15.03 -6.05
CA ALA A 881 -48.88 15.01 -6.93
C ALA A 881 -48.63 15.26 -8.45
N TRP A 882 -47.40 15.13 -8.96
CA TRP A 882 -47.15 15.18 -10.42
C TRP A 882 -47.44 13.82 -11.08
N SER A 883 -48.61 13.70 -11.72
CA SER A 883 -49.05 12.47 -12.38
C SER A 883 -48.82 12.43 -13.90
N ASN A 884 -48.21 13.46 -14.51
CA ASN A 884 -48.07 13.56 -15.96
C ASN A 884 -46.69 13.08 -16.44
N ARG A 885 -46.61 11.83 -16.92
CA ARG A 885 -45.34 11.12 -17.23
C ARG A 885 -44.56 11.64 -18.44
N GLN A 886 -45.10 12.56 -19.24
CA GLN A 886 -44.52 12.95 -20.55
C GLN A 886 -43.30 13.89 -20.48
N ASP A 887 -43.13 14.66 -19.39
CA ASP A 887 -42.03 15.64 -19.25
C ASP A 887 -40.88 15.16 -18.36
N TYR A 888 -40.84 13.87 -17.99
CA TYR A 888 -39.81 13.29 -17.13
C TYR A 888 -38.67 12.65 -17.91
N TYR A 889 -37.47 13.21 -17.80
CA TYR A 889 -36.24 12.60 -18.30
C TYR A 889 -35.47 11.92 -17.17
N TYR A 890 -35.05 10.68 -17.40
CA TYR A 890 -34.19 9.96 -16.46
C TYR A 890 -32.74 10.41 -16.64
N ILE A 891 -32.14 11.00 -15.60
CA ILE A 891 -30.71 11.35 -15.58
C ILE A 891 -29.91 10.06 -15.40
N ILE A 892 -28.99 9.79 -16.32
CA ILE A 892 -28.14 8.59 -16.33
C ILE A 892 -26.87 8.83 -15.51
N GLY A 893 -26.32 10.04 -15.55
CA GLY A 893 -25.11 10.44 -14.82
C GLY A 893 -24.54 11.76 -15.34
N VAL A 894 -23.38 12.17 -14.82
CA VAL A 894 -22.65 13.36 -15.30
C VAL A 894 -21.49 12.99 -16.22
N ILE A 895 -21.16 13.89 -17.13
CA ILE A 895 -19.98 13.78 -18.01
C ILE A 895 -19.16 15.07 -17.95
N ASN A 896 -17.87 14.95 -18.28
CA ASN A 896 -16.99 16.08 -18.53
C ASN A 896 -16.91 16.35 -20.03
N VAL A 897 -17.07 17.62 -20.39
CA VAL A 897 -16.84 18.12 -21.75
C VAL A 897 -15.96 19.36 -21.68
N GLN A 898 -15.16 19.58 -22.72
CA GLN A 898 -14.25 20.71 -22.83
C GLN A 898 -14.58 21.49 -24.11
N HIS A 899 -14.42 22.81 -24.09
CA HIS A 899 -14.52 23.62 -25.31
C HIS A 899 -13.44 23.19 -26.33
N ASN A 900 -13.75 23.21 -27.63
CA ASN A 900 -12.82 22.82 -28.68
C ASN A 900 -11.77 23.92 -28.98
N CYS A 901 -10.93 24.23 -27.99
CA CYS A 901 -9.92 25.28 -28.04
C CYS A 901 -8.93 25.11 -29.21
N HIS A 902 -8.66 23.87 -29.63
CA HIS A 902 -7.78 23.56 -30.76
C HIS A 902 -8.40 24.00 -32.09
N ARG A 903 -9.65 23.59 -32.39
CA ARG A 903 -10.35 23.95 -33.65
C ARG A 903 -10.46 25.45 -33.86
N PHE A 904 -10.75 26.20 -32.80
CA PHE A 904 -10.91 27.66 -32.88
C PHE A 904 -9.61 28.43 -32.60
N GLN A 905 -8.50 27.75 -32.30
CA GLN A 905 -7.20 28.35 -31.95
C GLN A 905 -7.33 29.42 -30.85
N CYS A 906 -7.93 29.06 -29.71
CA CYS A 906 -8.19 29.99 -28.61
C CYS A 906 -6.87 30.46 -27.96
N PRO A 907 -6.61 31.78 -27.87
CA PRO A 907 -5.36 32.30 -27.33
C PRO A 907 -5.31 32.16 -25.81
N VAL A 908 -4.10 31.86 -25.30
CA VAL A 908 -3.78 32.09 -23.88
C VAL A 908 -3.36 33.54 -23.73
N VAL A 909 -4.05 34.28 -22.86
CA VAL A 909 -3.85 35.71 -22.58
C VAL A 909 -3.65 35.91 -21.09
N LYS A 910 -2.92 36.96 -20.68
CA LYS A 910 -2.83 37.35 -19.27
C LYS A 910 -4.01 38.28 -18.96
N SER A 911 -5.13 37.74 -18.47
CA SER A 911 -6.33 38.53 -18.14
C SER A 911 -7.00 38.24 -16.80
N ALA A 912 -6.89 37.02 -16.26
CA ALA A 912 -7.47 36.71 -14.97
C ALA A 912 -6.64 37.33 -13.83
N ALA A 913 -7.32 37.93 -12.85
CA ALA A 913 -6.68 38.48 -11.66
C ALA A 913 -6.42 37.35 -10.65
N ALA A 914 -5.16 37.16 -10.24
CA ALA A 914 -4.81 36.12 -9.28
C ALA A 914 -5.38 36.42 -7.89
N GLN A 915 -5.96 35.42 -7.23
CA GLN A 915 -6.20 35.49 -5.79
C GLN A 915 -4.94 35.10 -5.02
N MET A 916 -4.48 35.96 -4.12
CA MET A 916 -3.45 35.67 -3.13
C MET A 916 -4.00 36.06 -1.75
N GLU A 917 -3.78 35.23 -0.73
CA GLU A 917 -4.25 35.48 0.65
C GLU A 917 -5.76 35.77 0.78
N ARG A 918 -6.57 35.27 -0.18
CA ARG A 918 -8.02 35.52 -0.36
C ARG A 918 -8.39 36.91 -0.92
N GLU A 919 -7.42 37.75 -1.26
CA GLU A 919 -7.63 39.03 -1.96
C GLU A 919 -7.41 38.90 -3.46
N ILE A 920 -8.17 39.66 -4.26
CA ILE A 920 -8.00 39.73 -5.72
C ILE A 920 -6.87 40.72 -6.01
N THR A 921 -5.75 40.23 -6.54
CA THR A 921 -4.56 41.04 -6.82
C THR A 921 -4.57 41.66 -8.22
N SER A 922 -3.69 42.62 -8.46
CA SER A 922 -3.41 43.16 -9.80
C SER A 922 -2.52 42.26 -10.67
N ILE A 923 -2.14 41.07 -10.20
CA ILE A 923 -1.26 40.14 -10.91
C ILE A 923 -2.10 39.35 -11.93
N ALA A 924 -1.83 39.57 -13.21
CA ALA A 924 -2.53 38.91 -14.31
C ALA A 924 -1.93 37.52 -14.61
N VAL A 925 -2.71 36.46 -14.38
CA VAL A 925 -2.33 35.06 -14.69
C VAL A 925 -2.78 34.63 -16.10
N PRO A 926 -2.13 33.60 -16.70
CA PRO A 926 -2.50 33.10 -18.02
C PRO A 926 -3.86 32.39 -18.01
N GLU A 927 -4.71 32.71 -18.98
CA GLU A 927 -6.08 32.22 -19.11
C GLU A 927 -6.40 31.95 -20.60
N VAL A 928 -7.14 30.89 -20.93
CA VAL A 928 -7.61 30.62 -22.29
C VAL A 928 -8.86 31.45 -22.57
N ARG A 929 -8.76 32.42 -23.47
CA ARG A 929 -9.95 33.15 -23.96
C ARG A 929 -10.60 32.38 -25.11
N HIS A 930 -11.77 31.81 -24.88
CA HIS A 930 -12.56 31.16 -25.93
C HIS A 930 -13.04 32.18 -26.97
N LYS A 931 -13.08 31.78 -28.26
CA LYS A 931 -13.54 32.64 -29.37
C LYS A 931 -15.01 32.40 -29.74
N GLU A 932 -15.48 31.17 -29.55
CA GLU A 932 -16.84 30.68 -29.75
C GLU A 932 -17.17 29.75 -28.58
N ASP A 933 -18.45 29.40 -28.39
CA ASP A 933 -18.91 28.63 -27.22
C ASP A 933 -19.99 27.59 -27.60
N ASN A 934 -19.94 27.07 -28.82
CA ASN A 934 -20.97 26.19 -29.40
C ASN A 934 -20.48 24.77 -29.78
N HIS A 935 -19.18 24.49 -29.63
CA HIS A 935 -18.59 23.20 -30.00
C HIS A 935 -17.66 22.70 -28.91
N PHE A 936 -18.08 21.59 -28.31
CA PHE A 936 -17.40 20.91 -27.22
C PHE A 936 -16.85 19.55 -27.68
N ILE A 937 -16.00 18.96 -26.85
CA ILE A 937 -15.43 17.61 -26.99
C ILE A 937 -15.74 16.85 -25.71
N ILE A 938 -16.29 15.64 -25.83
CA ILE A 938 -16.55 14.74 -24.68
C ILE A 938 -15.23 14.15 -24.20
N ASN A 939 -14.99 14.19 -22.88
CA ASN A 939 -13.75 13.68 -22.30
C ASN A 939 -13.78 12.15 -22.11
N SER A 940 -13.43 11.41 -23.16
CA SER A 940 -13.25 9.96 -23.09
C SER A 940 -12.10 9.49 -22.19
N ALA A 941 -11.22 10.40 -21.74
CA ALA A 941 -10.18 10.12 -20.74
C ALA A 941 -10.64 10.37 -19.30
N SER A 942 -11.90 10.78 -19.07
CA SER A 942 -12.44 10.93 -17.72
C SER A 942 -12.45 9.59 -16.99
N LEU A 943 -11.97 9.61 -15.73
CA LEU A 943 -12.03 8.45 -14.84
C LEU A 943 -13.39 8.35 -14.13
N SER A 944 -14.25 9.38 -14.24
CA SER A 944 -15.64 9.34 -13.79
C SER A 944 -16.55 8.89 -14.94
N ASN A 945 -17.52 8.02 -14.66
CA ASN A 945 -18.47 7.48 -15.64
C ASN A 945 -17.87 7.13 -17.03
N PRO A 946 -16.75 6.38 -17.13
CA PRO A 946 -16.04 6.14 -18.39
C PRO A 946 -16.87 5.36 -19.44
N GLU A 947 -17.81 4.53 -19.00
CA GLU A 947 -18.79 3.86 -19.88
C GLU A 947 -19.78 4.87 -20.47
N LEU A 948 -20.29 5.82 -19.66
CA LEU A 948 -21.24 6.84 -20.09
C LEU A 948 -20.60 7.78 -21.13
N HIS A 949 -19.35 8.20 -20.91
CA HIS A 949 -18.60 9.00 -21.88
C HIS A 949 -18.45 8.26 -23.22
N ARG A 950 -18.09 6.96 -23.22
CA ARG A 950 -17.98 6.15 -24.44
C ARG A 950 -19.32 5.98 -25.17
N LEU A 951 -20.38 5.69 -24.41
CA LEU A 951 -21.73 5.48 -24.91
C LEU A 951 -22.31 6.74 -25.57
N VAL A 952 -22.11 7.92 -24.98
CA VAL A 952 -22.59 9.20 -25.54
C VAL A 952 -21.71 9.68 -26.68
N ALA A 953 -20.40 9.50 -26.60
CA ALA A 953 -19.49 9.85 -27.70
C ALA A 953 -19.63 8.93 -28.93
N ALA A 954 -20.46 7.88 -28.84
CA ALA A 954 -20.63 6.86 -29.87
C ALA A 954 -19.29 6.33 -30.40
N LEU A 955 -18.32 6.11 -29.49
CA LEU A 955 -16.99 5.60 -29.82
C LEU A 955 -17.04 4.07 -29.85
N PRO A 956 -17.16 3.41 -31.02
CA PRO A 956 -17.12 1.95 -31.07
C PRO A 956 -15.74 1.49 -30.60
N HIS A 957 -15.69 0.53 -29.68
CA HIS A 957 -14.48 -0.23 -29.45
C HIS A 957 -14.25 -1.12 -30.67
N LYS A 958 -13.55 -0.58 -31.67
CA LYS A 958 -12.96 -1.41 -32.72
C LYS A 958 -11.89 -2.26 -32.06
N LEU A 959 -11.92 -3.56 -32.34
CA LEU A 959 -10.76 -4.41 -32.07
C LEU A 959 -9.64 -3.95 -33.00
N VAL A 960 -8.41 -3.86 -32.46
CA VAL A 960 -7.22 -3.55 -33.26
C VAL A 960 -6.99 -4.75 -34.17
N SER A 961 -7.04 -4.56 -35.48
CA SER A 961 -6.82 -5.66 -36.42
C SER A 961 -5.33 -6.02 -36.50
N PRO A 962 -4.99 -7.23 -36.96
CA PRO A 962 -3.59 -7.59 -37.22
C PRO A 962 -2.88 -6.58 -38.14
N LEU A 963 -3.59 -6.03 -39.14
CA LEU A 963 -3.05 -5.00 -40.02
C LEU A 963 -2.77 -3.69 -39.27
N ASP A 964 -3.65 -3.25 -38.37
CA ASP A 964 -3.41 -2.05 -37.54
C ASP A 964 -2.16 -2.23 -36.66
N TRP A 965 -1.93 -3.42 -36.11
CA TRP A 965 -0.70 -3.75 -35.38
C TRP A 965 0.54 -3.72 -36.28
N MET A 966 0.48 -4.32 -37.47
CA MET A 966 1.58 -4.28 -38.44
C MET A 966 1.95 -2.85 -38.82
N ASP A 967 0.96 -2.02 -39.13
CA ASP A 967 1.16 -0.61 -39.52
C ASP A 967 1.66 0.23 -38.35
N CYS A 968 1.17 -0.01 -37.13
CA CYS A 968 1.67 0.64 -35.92
C CYS A 968 3.15 0.30 -35.65
N VAL A 969 3.52 -0.98 -35.69
CA VAL A 969 4.91 -1.43 -35.44
C VAL A 969 5.85 -0.92 -36.52
N ARG A 970 5.49 -1.04 -37.81
CA ARG A 970 6.32 -0.59 -38.93
C ARG A 970 6.44 0.94 -38.98
N GLY A 971 5.33 1.65 -38.77
CA GLY A 971 5.29 3.11 -38.72
C GLY A 971 6.11 3.67 -37.57
N GLY A 972 5.88 3.18 -36.35
CA GLY A 972 6.66 3.55 -35.16
C GLY A 972 8.15 3.28 -35.32
N TYR A 973 8.52 2.07 -35.75
CA TYR A 973 9.92 1.72 -35.99
C TYR A 973 10.60 2.61 -37.04
N THR A 974 9.90 2.98 -38.10
CA THR A 974 10.43 3.88 -39.16
C THR A 974 10.74 5.29 -38.64
N VAL A 975 10.06 5.74 -37.58
CA VAL A 975 10.36 6.99 -36.86
C VAL A 975 11.52 6.77 -35.87
N TRP A 976 11.48 5.68 -35.09
CA TRP A 976 12.47 5.40 -34.05
C TRP A 976 13.88 5.16 -34.60
N VAL A 977 14.04 4.39 -35.67
CA VAL A 977 15.37 4.06 -36.25
C VAL A 977 16.13 5.28 -36.77
N LYS A 978 15.43 6.41 -36.98
CA LYS A 978 16.00 7.69 -37.43
C LYS A 978 16.28 8.65 -36.26
N THR A 979 15.86 8.29 -35.04
CA THR A 979 16.03 9.12 -33.85
C THR A 979 17.35 8.71 -33.18
N PRO A 980 18.38 9.60 -33.12
CA PRO A 980 19.62 9.27 -32.44
C PRO A 980 19.38 9.01 -30.95
N ASP A 981 20.20 8.14 -30.36
CA ASP A 981 20.11 7.86 -28.94
C ASP A 981 20.39 9.13 -28.11
N PRO A 982 19.67 9.36 -27.01
CA PRO A 982 20.05 10.39 -26.06
C PRO A 982 21.43 10.04 -25.47
N PRO A 983 22.26 11.05 -25.13
CA PRO A 983 23.56 10.79 -24.51
C PRO A 983 23.38 9.99 -23.22
N GLU A 984 24.27 9.00 -23.03
CA GLU A 984 24.27 8.13 -21.85
C GLU A 984 24.49 8.99 -20.59
N GLY A 985 23.41 9.21 -19.83
CA GLY A 985 23.39 10.06 -18.64
C GLY A 985 22.02 10.65 -18.30
N GLU A 986 21.21 11.04 -19.30
CA GLU A 986 19.93 11.75 -19.04
C GLU A 986 18.70 10.86 -18.81
N GLY A 987 18.83 9.53 -18.90
CA GLY A 987 17.69 8.59 -18.88
C GLY A 987 17.74 7.49 -17.82
N ALA A 988 18.79 7.45 -16.98
CA ALA A 988 19.11 6.32 -16.10
C ALA A 988 19.30 6.68 -14.61
N VAL A 989 19.22 7.96 -14.24
CA VAL A 989 19.29 8.41 -12.84
C VAL A 989 17.88 8.79 -12.38
N GLU A 990 17.50 8.39 -11.16
CA GLU A 990 16.16 8.54 -10.54
C GLU A 990 15.03 7.57 -10.99
N GLU A 991 15.36 6.33 -11.34
CA GLU A 991 14.60 5.18 -10.81
C GLU A 991 15.48 4.54 -9.71
N GLY A 992 15.35 5.05 -8.48
CA GLY A 992 15.89 4.49 -7.23
C GLY A 992 17.28 3.85 -7.29
N THR A 993 18.35 4.64 -7.45
CA THR A 993 19.73 4.14 -7.31
C THR A 993 20.00 3.72 -5.87
N LEU A 994 19.93 2.42 -5.60
CA LEU A 994 20.83 1.79 -4.66
C LEU A 994 22.25 1.92 -5.24
N GLU A 995 23.14 2.60 -4.52
CA GLU A 995 24.55 2.63 -4.89
C GLU A 995 25.18 1.26 -4.59
N GLU A 996 25.61 0.55 -5.64
CA GLU A 996 26.68 -0.42 -5.49
C GLU A 996 27.96 0.34 -5.11
N ARG A 997 28.52 0.06 -3.93
CA ARG A 997 29.84 0.59 -3.55
C ARG A 997 30.91 -0.05 -4.43
N GLY A 998 31.34 0.68 -5.48
CA GLY A 998 32.51 0.32 -6.25
C GLY A 998 33.77 0.37 -5.39
N VAL A 999 34.41 -0.78 -5.17
CA VAL A 999 35.84 -0.82 -4.83
C VAL A 999 36.61 -0.43 -6.09
N GLN A 1000 37.39 0.64 -6.02
CA GLN A 1000 38.27 1.02 -7.13
C GLN A 1000 39.41 -0.01 -7.24
N GLU A 1001 39.38 -0.82 -8.29
CA GLU A 1001 40.56 -1.56 -8.73
C GLU A 1001 41.54 -0.58 -9.39
N GLY A 1002 42.61 -0.26 -8.67
CA GLY A 1002 43.75 0.46 -9.25
C GLY A 1002 44.60 -0.49 -10.08
N VAL A 1003 44.42 -0.48 -11.40
CA VAL A 1003 45.35 -1.16 -12.33
C VAL A 1003 46.59 -0.29 -12.48
N GLY A 1004 47.68 -0.69 -11.82
CA GLY A 1004 49.02 -0.15 -12.07
C GLY A 1004 49.70 -0.91 -13.19
N GLU A 1005 49.85 -0.28 -14.36
CA GLU A 1005 50.74 -0.76 -15.42
C GLU A 1005 52.15 -0.22 -15.17
N ASP A 1006 52.98 -0.98 -14.46
CA ASP A 1006 54.44 -0.77 -14.45
C ASP A 1006 55.08 -1.56 -15.60
N MET A 1007 55.48 -0.86 -16.66
CA MET A 1007 56.43 -1.41 -17.64
C MET A 1007 57.84 -1.40 -17.06
N VAL A 1008 58.52 -2.54 -17.13
CA VAL A 1008 59.98 -2.62 -16.94
C VAL A 1008 60.59 -3.35 -18.13
N GLU A 1009 61.25 -2.59 -19.00
CA GLU A 1009 62.31 -3.10 -19.89
C GLU A 1009 63.45 -3.61 -18.96
N ASP A 1010 64.05 -4.78 -19.17
CA ASP A 1010 65.02 -4.99 -20.26
C ASP A 1010 65.48 -6.46 -20.38
N SER A 1011 65.85 -6.85 -21.60
CA SER A 1011 66.82 -7.89 -22.03
C SER A 1011 67.07 -9.23 -21.27
N ALA A 1012 67.25 -10.28 -22.10
CA ALA A 1012 67.92 -11.58 -21.90
C ALA A 1012 67.05 -12.81 -21.56
#